data_AF-A0AAW1D3G7-F1
#
_entry.id   AF-A0AAW1D3G7-F1
#
_cell.length_a   1.000
_cell.length_b   1.000
_cell.length_c   1.000
_cell.angle_alpha   90.00
_cell.angle_beta   90.00
_cell.angle_gamma   90.00
#
_symmetry.space_group_name_H-M   'P 1'
#
loop_
_entity.id
_entity.type
_entity.pdbx_description
1 polymer ?
#
loop_
_entity_poly.entity_id
_entity_poly.type
_entity_poly.pdbx_seq_one_letter_code
_entity_poly.pdbx_strand_id
1 'polypeptide(L)'
;MLNLTKISAVKHVNFSYNNLTVFNINTIKYVQNLNLSNNRISKYLGNFTHLINLDLENNEIKNLNISQFNSTKLLTLNLKSNKIENVCNFSVISLVYLDIRNNSIKSLCLGYFPNLKILDLSNNLISSIHKNLSLSIPTLEVLNISSNYLKELNNNFNLQNLLKLDLKNNLIEYVTEKCFFGLNKLQYLDLSMNKISSVFPSTLQYLSGLIQLSISDNENLSSQDFGLLLASRRLKIVNASRTNQIKIPSSLTRSVRYLILSFNNISQIQCGDLDSYPLLNSLDVANNNISSIEDDALGRLELLTVLILNENSLTSVPYTLPNNLKHLHLRKNLINQIISTDFSGLTQLKQLDLSQNNITVIIEDSFSQMFALQKLNLSHNNIHVVSNSILNGPQNLQVLDLSYLLNVTKCNQVLCFPVPEKNELEELYLENSPVLVSRLMNDAAALKTFTQLELLNMANSNLTELRNDLQNYFPRIQNLILNGNDINCTIIYFIFPWMDIIKENFTYKDSIATNTTNQNTLLNDTNFTNEIIQNNIMPEIANLFINYEPLINDTNITAITESTDNNQVSNDIWYKDSTLGVVDAFAADTPSSHPGLFILLLLPIALVSTCFVINYSRLKRRLHNERRCEMDIEISNISSELW
;
A
#
# COMPACT_ATOMS: atom_id res chain seq x y z
N MET A 1 27.42 28.75 -24.24
CA MET A 1 26.56 28.37 -25.39
C MET A 1 27.20 27.13 -26.03
N LEU A 2 26.60 25.94 -25.87
CA LEU A 2 27.08 24.74 -26.58
C LEU A 2 26.65 24.83 -28.05
N ASN A 3 27.60 24.82 -28.99
CA ASN A 3 27.30 24.80 -30.42
C ASN A 3 27.21 23.35 -30.91
N LEU A 4 26.00 22.81 -30.96
CA LEU A 4 25.71 21.41 -31.32
C LEU A 4 25.47 21.19 -32.83
N THR A 5 25.69 22.21 -33.66
CA THR A 5 25.37 22.18 -35.10
C THR A 5 26.06 21.08 -35.90
N LYS A 6 27.11 20.45 -35.36
CA LYS A 6 27.85 19.34 -35.99
C LYS A 6 27.28 17.95 -35.69
N ILE A 7 26.29 17.83 -34.80
CA ILE A 7 25.71 16.56 -34.35
C ILE A 7 24.36 16.35 -35.06
N SER A 8 24.39 16.06 -36.36
CA SER A 8 23.19 15.97 -37.20
C SER A 8 22.49 14.60 -37.17
N ALA A 9 23.14 13.54 -36.68
CA ALA A 9 22.59 12.17 -36.70
C ALA A 9 21.90 11.74 -35.40
N VAL A 10 21.94 12.54 -34.34
CA VAL A 10 21.46 12.13 -33.02
C VAL A 10 19.95 12.30 -32.92
N LYS A 11 19.25 11.21 -32.58
CA LYS A 11 17.79 11.16 -32.40
C LYS A 11 17.35 11.30 -30.95
N HIS A 12 18.22 10.97 -30.00
CA HIS A 12 17.94 11.00 -28.56
C HIS A 12 18.97 11.86 -27.88
N VAL A 13 18.51 12.87 -27.14
CA VAL A 13 19.39 13.80 -26.44
C VAL A 13 18.86 13.99 -25.03
N ASN A 14 19.75 13.83 -24.05
CA ASN A 14 19.45 14.07 -22.65
C ASN A 14 20.37 15.16 -22.10
N PHE A 15 19.77 16.25 -21.63
CA PHE A 15 20.39 17.38 -20.97
C PHE A 15 19.78 17.62 -19.58
N SER A 16 19.16 16.60 -18.97
CA SER A 16 18.55 16.74 -17.65
C SER A 16 19.58 17.01 -16.55
N TYR A 17 19.13 17.54 -15.41
CA TYR A 17 19.98 17.82 -14.24
C TYR A 17 21.17 18.72 -14.57
N ASN A 18 20.88 19.81 -15.27
CA ASN A 18 21.87 20.82 -15.60
C ASN A 18 21.39 22.19 -15.11
N ASN A 19 22.16 23.25 -15.35
CA ASN A 19 21.81 24.61 -14.96
C ASN A 19 21.44 25.48 -16.18
N LEU A 20 20.80 24.89 -17.19
CA LEU A 20 20.46 25.59 -18.43
C LEU A 20 19.33 26.59 -18.17
N THR A 21 19.53 27.86 -18.54
CA THR A 21 18.52 28.92 -18.41
C THR A 21 17.78 29.20 -19.72
N VAL A 22 18.45 28.95 -20.84
CA VAL A 22 17.93 29.12 -22.20
C VAL A 22 18.42 27.95 -23.05
N PHE A 23 17.51 27.38 -23.85
CA PHE A 23 17.85 26.32 -24.79
C PHE A 23 17.49 26.71 -26.23
N ASN A 24 18.37 26.49 -27.20
CA ASN A 24 18.12 26.79 -28.62
C ASN A 24 18.10 25.51 -29.45
N ILE A 25 16.90 25.09 -29.86
CA ILE A 25 16.65 23.83 -30.58
C ILE A 25 17.23 23.85 -32.00
N ASN A 26 17.44 25.03 -32.60
CA ASN A 26 17.93 25.13 -33.99
C ASN A 26 19.34 24.52 -34.15
N THR A 27 20.03 24.26 -33.03
CA THR A 27 21.33 23.59 -33.00
C THR A 27 21.24 22.07 -33.22
N ILE A 28 20.05 21.45 -33.08
CA ILE A 28 19.85 19.98 -33.12
C ILE A 28 18.60 19.57 -33.94
N LYS A 29 18.64 19.80 -35.25
CA LYS A 29 17.48 19.71 -36.16
C LYS A 29 16.76 18.35 -36.27
N TYR A 30 17.43 17.23 -35.99
CA TYR A 30 16.91 15.88 -36.27
C TYR A 30 16.53 15.07 -35.02
N VAL A 31 16.59 15.70 -33.85
CA VAL A 31 16.25 15.03 -32.58
C VAL A 31 14.77 14.69 -32.54
N GLN A 32 14.47 13.48 -32.07
CA GLN A 32 13.13 12.94 -31.88
C GLN A 32 12.75 12.91 -30.40
N ASN A 33 13.71 12.59 -29.52
CA ASN A 33 13.52 12.49 -28.08
C ASN A 33 14.47 13.44 -27.38
N LEU A 34 13.92 14.41 -26.66
CA LEU A 34 14.69 15.43 -25.99
C LEU A 34 14.27 15.52 -24.52
N ASN A 35 15.21 15.22 -23.63
CA ASN A 35 15.05 15.41 -22.20
C ASN A 35 15.82 16.65 -21.74
N LEU A 36 15.09 17.64 -21.23
CA LEU A 36 15.59 18.90 -20.68
C LEU A 36 15.12 19.11 -19.24
N SER A 37 14.67 18.03 -18.57
CA SER A 37 14.12 18.10 -17.22
C SER A 37 15.15 18.59 -16.19
N ASN A 38 14.70 19.08 -15.04
CA ASN A 38 15.57 19.47 -13.92
C ASN A 38 16.65 20.48 -14.36
N ASN A 39 16.20 21.60 -14.91
CA ASN A 39 17.04 22.72 -15.34
C ASN A 39 16.44 24.04 -14.84
N ARG A 40 16.91 25.19 -15.36
CA ARG A 40 16.36 26.53 -15.04
C ARG A 40 15.78 27.22 -16.27
N ILE A 41 15.27 26.44 -17.22
CA ILE A 41 14.86 26.94 -18.53
C ILE A 41 13.61 27.80 -18.35
N SER A 42 13.71 29.09 -18.67
CA SER A 42 12.56 30.00 -18.71
C SER A 42 12.12 30.32 -20.15
N LYS A 43 13.02 30.10 -21.12
CA LYS A 43 12.78 30.34 -22.54
C LYS A 43 13.54 29.31 -23.37
N TYR A 44 12.85 28.71 -24.33
CA TYR A 44 13.45 27.93 -25.40
C TYR A 44 13.24 28.64 -26.74
N LEU A 45 14.21 28.53 -27.65
CA LEU A 45 14.26 29.25 -28.93
C LEU A 45 14.30 28.27 -30.10
N GLY A 46 13.62 28.64 -31.19
CA GLY A 46 13.53 27.87 -32.44
C GLY A 46 12.29 26.99 -32.54
N ASN A 47 12.15 26.29 -33.66
CA ASN A 47 11.00 25.46 -33.99
C ASN A 47 11.35 23.98 -33.90
N PHE A 48 10.50 23.22 -33.23
CA PHE A 48 10.60 21.78 -33.14
C PHE A 48 10.01 21.18 -34.43
N THR A 49 10.81 20.51 -35.26
CA THR A 49 10.33 19.96 -36.55
C THR A 49 10.29 18.44 -36.60
N HIS A 50 11.14 17.76 -35.83
CA HIS A 50 11.25 16.29 -35.82
C HIS A 50 10.96 15.65 -34.47
N LEU A 51 10.72 16.45 -33.41
CA LEU A 51 10.45 15.92 -32.08
C LEU A 51 9.16 15.09 -32.04
N ILE A 52 9.26 13.99 -31.31
CA ILE A 52 8.20 13.04 -30.96
C ILE A 52 7.95 13.13 -29.45
N ASN A 53 9.00 13.18 -28.63
CA ASN A 53 8.91 13.27 -27.18
C ASN A 53 9.75 14.44 -26.67
N LEU A 54 9.16 15.25 -25.80
CA LEU A 54 9.82 16.38 -25.16
C LEU A 54 9.52 16.39 -23.66
N ASP A 55 10.59 16.32 -22.87
CA ASP A 55 10.53 16.43 -21.43
C ASP A 55 11.15 17.74 -20.96
N LEU A 56 10.33 18.58 -20.33
CA LEU A 56 10.67 19.88 -19.77
C LEU A 56 10.30 19.96 -18.28
N GLU A 57 10.16 18.82 -17.61
CA GLU A 57 9.84 18.76 -16.18
C GLU A 57 10.80 19.59 -15.33
N ASN A 58 10.30 20.19 -14.25
CA ASN A 58 11.11 20.88 -13.25
C ASN A 58 12.02 21.96 -13.87
N ASN A 59 11.38 22.98 -14.45
CA ASN A 59 12.01 24.13 -15.09
C ASN A 59 11.30 25.43 -14.66
N GLU A 60 11.63 26.56 -15.30
CA GLU A 60 11.09 27.88 -14.97
C GLU A 60 10.15 28.44 -16.04
N ILE A 61 9.50 27.56 -16.81
CA ILE A 61 8.67 27.96 -17.94
C ILE A 61 7.37 28.60 -17.43
N LYS A 62 7.10 29.83 -17.87
CA LYS A 62 5.84 30.55 -17.54
C LYS A 62 4.83 30.56 -18.69
N ASN A 63 5.33 30.71 -19.91
CA ASN A 63 4.51 30.90 -21.11
C ASN A 63 4.87 29.84 -22.15
N LEU A 64 3.84 29.25 -22.75
CA LEU A 64 3.99 28.33 -23.88
C LEU A 64 3.80 29.10 -25.18
N ASN A 65 4.78 29.02 -26.09
CA ASN A 65 4.67 29.65 -27.40
C ASN A 65 4.32 28.59 -28.46
N ILE A 66 3.05 28.61 -28.89
CA ILE A 66 2.46 27.65 -29.83
C ILE A 66 3.25 27.56 -31.14
N SER A 67 3.77 28.69 -31.63
CA SER A 67 4.49 28.76 -32.90
C SER A 67 5.70 27.81 -32.99
N GLN A 68 6.26 27.45 -31.83
CA GLN A 68 7.41 26.53 -31.75
C GLN A 68 7.01 25.08 -32.02
N PHE A 69 5.73 24.74 -31.88
CA PHE A 69 5.18 23.38 -32.02
C PHE A 69 4.41 23.14 -33.32
N ASN A 70 4.17 24.19 -34.13
CA ASN A 70 3.32 24.16 -35.33
C ASN A 70 3.76 23.13 -36.40
N SER A 71 5.03 22.69 -36.41
CA SER A 71 5.57 21.75 -37.40
C SER A 71 6.06 20.45 -36.78
N THR A 72 5.62 20.12 -35.56
CA THR A 72 6.08 18.94 -34.82
C THR A 72 5.28 17.69 -35.14
N LYS A 73 5.93 16.53 -34.95
CA LYS A 73 5.27 15.23 -34.77
C LYS A 73 5.18 14.87 -33.28
N LEU A 74 5.06 15.87 -32.41
CA LEU A 74 5.16 15.70 -30.97
C LEU A 74 3.95 14.89 -30.48
N LEU A 75 4.21 13.69 -29.94
CA LEU A 75 3.22 12.80 -29.38
C LEU A 75 3.13 12.96 -27.86
N THR A 76 4.27 13.19 -27.19
CA THR A 76 4.32 13.35 -25.73
C THR A 76 5.02 14.65 -25.34
N LEU A 77 4.44 15.33 -24.36
CA LEU A 77 4.98 16.56 -23.80
C LEU A 77 4.83 16.55 -22.28
N ASN A 78 5.96 16.56 -21.58
CA ASN A 78 6.01 16.72 -20.13
C ASN A 78 6.42 18.16 -19.77
N LEU A 79 5.52 18.87 -19.09
CA LEU A 79 5.68 20.23 -18.57
C LEU A 79 5.45 20.29 -17.06
N LYS A 80 5.49 19.14 -16.39
CA LYS A 80 5.34 19.02 -14.93
C LYS A 80 6.27 19.97 -14.18
N SER A 81 5.84 20.49 -13.04
CA SER A 81 6.70 21.27 -12.14
C SER A 81 7.33 22.47 -12.83
N ASN A 82 6.50 23.30 -13.45
CA ASN A 82 6.92 24.57 -14.06
C ASN A 82 6.14 25.73 -13.42
N LYS A 83 6.19 26.92 -14.04
CA LYS A 83 5.53 28.14 -13.56
C LYS A 83 4.41 28.58 -14.52
N ILE A 84 3.77 27.63 -15.21
CA ILE A 84 2.76 27.91 -16.24
C ILE A 84 1.46 28.37 -15.57
N GLU A 85 0.93 29.51 -16.01
CA GLU A 85 -0.29 30.11 -15.43
C GLU A 85 -1.52 30.00 -16.34
N ASN A 86 -1.34 29.82 -17.65
CA ASN A 86 -2.41 29.81 -18.64
C ASN A 86 -2.10 28.89 -19.83
N VAL A 87 -3.12 28.14 -20.28
CA VAL A 87 -3.03 27.22 -21.43
C VAL A 87 -4.17 27.40 -22.46
N CYS A 88 -4.98 28.47 -22.37
CA CYS A 88 -6.19 28.68 -23.17
C CYS A 88 -5.97 28.65 -24.68
N ASN A 89 -4.82 29.14 -25.14
CA ASN A 89 -4.48 29.18 -26.57
C ASN A 89 -3.51 28.09 -26.98
N PHE A 90 -3.02 27.30 -26.02
CA PHE A 90 -2.03 26.26 -26.30
C PHE A 90 -2.68 25.15 -27.13
N SER A 91 -2.05 24.78 -28.25
CA SER A 91 -2.52 23.73 -29.15
C SER A 91 -1.35 23.02 -29.81
N VAL A 92 -1.42 21.69 -29.86
CA VAL A 92 -0.46 20.82 -30.56
C VAL A 92 -1.25 19.67 -31.17
N ILE A 93 -1.45 19.71 -32.48
CA ILE A 93 -2.40 18.82 -33.18
C ILE A 93 -2.02 17.33 -33.05
N SER A 94 -0.72 17.04 -33.07
CA SER A 94 -0.16 15.68 -33.03
C SER A 94 -0.16 15.05 -31.62
N LEU A 95 -0.38 15.85 -30.58
CA LEU A 95 -0.14 15.43 -29.21
C LEU A 95 -1.16 14.38 -28.73
N VAL A 96 -0.66 13.34 -28.08
CA VAL A 96 -1.42 12.21 -27.52
C VAL A 96 -1.39 12.23 -26.00
N TYR A 97 -0.26 12.60 -25.41
CA TYR A 97 -0.05 12.69 -23.96
C TYR A 97 0.49 14.07 -23.58
N LEU A 98 -0.17 14.70 -22.61
CA LEU A 98 0.21 16.00 -22.08
C LEU A 98 0.18 15.98 -20.55
N ASP A 99 1.34 16.18 -19.94
CA ASP A 99 1.49 16.35 -18.50
C ASP A 99 1.84 17.80 -18.19
N ILE A 100 0.94 18.50 -17.50
CA ILE A 100 1.17 19.87 -17.00
C ILE A 100 0.83 19.93 -15.50
N ARG A 101 1.05 18.84 -14.77
CA ARG A 101 0.83 18.81 -13.33
C ARG A 101 1.79 19.74 -12.58
N ASN A 102 1.45 20.12 -11.34
CA ASN A 102 2.32 20.96 -10.50
C ASN A 102 2.74 22.27 -11.20
N ASN A 103 1.75 23.05 -11.62
CA ASN A 103 1.93 24.37 -12.23
C ASN A 103 0.99 25.37 -11.52
N SER A 104 0.79 26.56 -12.08
CA SER A 104 -0.05 27.62 -11.50
C SER A 104 -1.29 27.95 -12.34
N ILE A 105 -1.82 26.95 -13.06
CA ILE A 105 -2.96 27.14 -13.98
C ILE A 105 -4.25 27.36 -13.20
N LYS A 106 -4.94 28.47 -13.46
CA LYS A 106 -6.16 28.88 -12.71
C LYS A 106 -7.49 28.41 -13.33
N SER A 107 -7.49 28.10 -14.61
CA SER A 107 -8.69 27.64 -15.32
C SER A 107 -8.33 26.59 -16.37
N LEU A 108 -9.18 25.58 -16.51
CA LEU A 108 -9.07 24.59 -17.56
C LEU A 108 -9.67 25.16 -18.85
N CYS A 109 -8.80 25.72 -19.68
CA CYS A 109 -9.08 26.19 -21.03
C CYS A 109 -7.95 25.69 -21.93
N LEU A 110 -8.27 25.18 -23.12
CA LEU A 110 -7.28 24.68 -24.07
C LEU A 110 -7.62 25.13 -25.48
N GLY A 111 -6.61 25.23 -26.34
CA GLY A 111 -6.80 25.31 -27.78
C GLY A 111 -7.29 23.96 -28.34
N TYR A 112 -6.99 23.67 -29.60
CA TYR A 112 -7.46 22.45 -30.25
C TYR A 112 -6.41 21.31 -30.20
N PHE A 113 -6.78 20.18 -29.60
CA PHE A 113 -6.00 18.93 -29.57
C PHE A 113 -6.86 17.74 -30.03
N PRO A 114 -6.93 17.48 -31.35
CA PRO A 114 -7.78 16.43 -31.91
C PRO A 114 -7.33 15.01 -31.57
N ASN A 115 -6.07 14.79 -31.20
CA ASN A 115 -5.51 13.45 -30.95
C ASN A 115 -5.17 13.18 -29.49
N LEU A 116 -5.43 14.13 -28.59
CA LEU A 116 -5.03 14.02 -27.18
C LEU A 116 -5.88 12.95 -26.48
N LYS A 117 -5.21 11.97 -25.89
CA LYS A 117 -5.83 10.85 -25.16
C LYS A 117 -5.70 11.01 -23.67
N ILE A 118 -4.57 11.52 -23.20
CA ILE A 118 -4.28 11.65 -21.78
C ILE A 118 -3.86 13.08 -21.47
N LEU A 119 -4.51 13.66 -20.47
CA LEU A 119 -4.21 14.98 -19.95
C LEU A 119 -4.12 14.94 -18.43
N ASP A 120 -2.93 15.25 -17.89
CA ASP A 120 -2.72 15.42 -16.47
C ASP A 120 -2.52 16.92 -16.14
N LEU A 121 -3.42 17.44 -15.32
CA LEU A 121 -3.47 18.81 -14.81
C LEU A 121 -3.53 18.82 -13.28
N SER A 122 -3.17 17.70 -12.63
CA SER A 122 -3.21 17.60 -11.18
C SER A 122 -2.30 18.62 -10.50
N ASN A 123 -2.60 18.97 -9.26
CA ASN A 123 -1.78 19.92 -8.47
C ASN A 123 -1.62 21.26 -9.21
N ASN A 124 -2.72 21.89 -9.58
CA ASN A 124 -2.73 23.23 -10.16
C ASN A 124 -3.67 24.13 -9.34
N LEU A 125 -3.98 25.32 -9.84
CA LEU A 125 -4.88 26.30 -9.20
C LEU A 125 -6.28 26.32 -9.84
N ILE A 126 -6.70 25.23 -10.51
CA ILE A 126 -7.88 25.25 -11.38
C ILE A 126 -9.14 25.38 -10.54
N SER A 127 -9.86 26.50 -10.71
CA SER A 127 -11.14 26.75 -10.03
C SER A 127 -12.34 26.78 -10.97
N SER A 128 -12.12 26.68 -12.29
CA SER A 128 -13.18 26.70 -13.30
C SER A 128 -12.77 25.93 -14.56
N ILE A 129 -13.78 25.38 -15.24
CA ILE A 129 -13.63 24.65 -16.51
C ILE A 129 -14.37 25.44 -17.60
N HIS A 130 -13.67 25.75 -18.69
CA HIS A 130 -14.23 26.51 -19.80
C HIS A 130 -15.38 25.75 -20.48
N LYS A 131 -16.37 26.50 -20.99
CA LYS A 131 -17.49 25.91 -21.75
C LYS A 131 -16.95 25.25 -23.02
N ASN A 132 -17.56 24.13 -23.43
CA ASN A 132 -17.22 23.40 -24.64
C ASN A 132 -15.80 22.80 -24.66
N LEU A 133 -15.31 22.30 -23.52
CA LEU A 133 -14.04 21.58 -23.45
C LEU A 133 -13.97 20.42 -24.48
N SER A 134 -15.10 19.79 -24.77
CA SER A 134 -15.21 18.74 -25.79
C SER A 134 -14.88 19.17 -27.22
N LEU A 135 -14.94 20.48 -27.55
CA LEU A 135 -14.47 20.99 -28.84
C LEU A 135 -12.94 21.06 -28.88
N SER A 136 -12.31 21.34 -27.74
CA SER A 136 -10.86 21.44 -27.59
C SER A 136 -10.19 20.07 -27.57
N ILE A 137 -10.76 19.09 -26.85
CA ILE A 137 -10.15 17.76 -26.62
C ILE A 137 -11.12 16.60 -26.90
N PRO A 138 -11.65 16.47 -28.14
CA PRO A 138 -12.75 15.55 -28.46
C PRO A 138 -12.44 14.05 -28.30
N THR A 139 -11.16 13.67 -28.33
CA THR A 139 -10.71 12.27 -28.33
C THR A 139 -10.19 11.80 -26.97
N LEU A 140 -10.27 12.66 -25.94
CA LEU A 140 -9.69 12.40 -24.62
C LEU A 140 -10.32 11.17 -23.95
N GLU A 141 -9.45 10.34 -23.37
CA GLU A 141 -9.81 9.10 -22.68
C GLU A 141 -9.50 9.17 -21.18
N VAL A 142 -8.45 9.91 -20.78
CA VAL A 142 -8.06 10.09 -19.37
C VAL A 142 -7.87 11.56 -19.07
N LEU A 143 -8.60 12.04 -18.06
CA LEU A 143 -8.46 13.38 -17.50
C LEU A 143 -8.16 13.30 -16.01
N ASN A 144 -6.98 13.78 -15.62
CA ASN A 144 -6.62 13.99 -14.23
C ASN A 144 -6.62 15.48 -13.90
N ILE A 145 -7.55 15.90 -13.04
CA ILE A 145 -7.68 17.27 -12.53
C ILE A 145 -7.77 17.25 -10.99
N SER A 146 -7.17 16.23 -10.37
CA SER A 146 -7.09 16.10 -8.92
C SER A 146 -6.23 17.18 -8.27
N SER A 147 -6.40 17.42 -6.98
CA SER A 147 -5.62 18.41 -6.22
C SER A 147 -5.68 19.80 -6.87
N ASN A 148 -6.90 20.29 -7.06
CA ASN A 148 -7.22 21.60 -7.64
C ASN A 148 -8.28 22.30 -6.75
N TYR A 149 -8.87 23.39 -7.23
CA TYR A 149 -9.77 24.26 -6.45
C TYR A 149 -11.19 24.29 -7.03
N LEU A 150 -11.62 23.23 -7.70
CA LEU A 150 -12.97 23.14 -8.26
C LEU A 150 -14.01 23.07 -7.15
N LYS A 151 -14.96 24.01 -7.13
CA LYS A 151 -16.05 24.06 -6.15
C LYS A 151 -17.35 23.42 -6.64
N GLU A 152 -17.57 23.42 -7.94
CA GLU A 152 -18.80 22.96 -8.56
C GLU A 152 -18.49 22.15 -9.81
N LEU A 153 -19.25 21.08 -10.01
CA LEU A 153 -19.27 20.34 -11.26
C LEU A 153 -20.49 20.79 -12.08
N ASN A 154 -20.21 21.38 -13.23
CA ASN A 154 -21.21 21.77 -14.23
C ASN A 154 -21.12 20.84 -15.45
N ASN A 155 -22.04 20.96 -16.40
CA ASN A 155 -22.08 20.15 -17.64
C ASN A 155 -20.97 20.50 -18.67
N ASN A 156 -19.83 21.01 -18.21
CA ASN A 156 -18.77 21.57 -19.07
C ASN A 156 -17.83 20.52 -19.66
N PHE A 157 -17.83 19.27 -19.16
CA PHE A 157 -17.00 18.20 -19.72
C PHE A 157 -17.53 17.73 -21.07
N ASN A 158 -18.69 17.07 -21.07
CA ASN A 158 -19.32 16.43 -22.25
C ASN A 158 -18.30 15.67 -23.14
N LEU A 159 -17.40 14.91 -22.50
CA LEU A 159 -16.32 14.16 -23.15
C LEU A 159 -16.75 12.72 -23.40
N GLN A 160 -17.32 12.45 -24.58
CA GLN A 160 -17.95 11.16 -24.93
C GLN A 160 -16.98 9.97 -25.04
N ASN A 161 -15.68 10.23 -25.11
CA ASN A 161 -14.64 9.19 -25.16
C ASN A 161 -13.95 8.96 -23.82
N LEU A 162 -14.31 9.73 -22.78
CA LEU A 162 -13.63 9.67 -21.49
C LEU A 162 -13.90 8.33 -20.81
N LEU A 163 -12.82 7.67 -20.40
CA LEU A 163 -12.82 6.39 -19.67
C LEU A 163 -12.47 6.59 -18.19
N LYS A 164 -11.59 7.55 -17.88
CA LYS A 164 -11.15 7.87 -16.53
C LYS A 164 -11.22 9.37 -16.25
N LEU A 165 -11.89 9.72 -15.16
CA LEU A 165 -11.97 11.08 -14.64
C LEU A 165 -11.54 11.08 -13.16
N ASP A 166 -10.46 11.79 -12.87
CA ASP A 166 -9.96 11.98 -11.52
C ASP A 166 -10.19 13.43 -11.07
N LEU A 167 -11.06 13.58 -10.08
CA LEU A 167 -11.46 14.83 -9.42
C LEU A 167 -11.08 14.81 -7.93
N LYS A 168 -10.23 13.87 -7.50
CA LYS A 168 -9.80 13.73 -6.11
C LYS A 168 -9.25 15.05 -5.56
N ASN A 169 -9.45 15.32 -4.27
CA ASN A 169 -8.83 16.46 -3.59
C ASN A 169 -9.15 17.80 -4.27
N ASN A 170 -10.44 18.08 -4.46
CA ASN A 170 -10.94 19.38 -4.91
C ASN A 170 -11.83 19.97 -3.80
N LEU A 171 -12.59 21.01 -4.11
CA LEU A 171 -13.49 21.69 -3.17
C LEU A 171 -14.96 21.46 -3.53
N ILE A 172 -15.29 20.35 -4.19
CA ILE A 172 -16.63 20.13 -4.74
C ILE A 172 -17.62 19.94 -3.60
N GLU A 173 -18.64 20.80 -3.52
CA GLU A 173 -19.65 20.76 -2.45
C GLU A 173 -20.94 20.02 -2.86
N TYR A 174 -21.29 20.09 -4.16
CA TYR A 174 -22.54 19.57 -4.70
C TYR A 174 -22.31 18.83 -6.02
N VAL A 175 -22.93 17.65 -6.14
CA VAL A 175 -22.98 16.89 -7.40
C VAL A 175 -24.35 17.11 -8.04
N THR A 176 -24.39 17.98 -9.05
CA THR A 176 -25.63 18.43 -9.70
C THR A 176 -26.13 17.47 -10.77
N GLU A 177 -27.43 17.49 -11.07
CA GLU A 177 -28.11 16.53 -11.97
C GLU A 177 -27.34 16.22 -13.26
N LYS A 178 -26.82 17.24 -13.95
CA LYS A 178 -26.28 17.12 -15.32
C LYS A 178 -24.75 17.24 -15.39
N CYS A 179 -24.04 17.22 -14.26
CA CYS A 179 -22.60 17.45 -14.25
C CYS A 179 -21.80 16.38 -15.01
N PHE A 180 -22.31 15.14 -15.06
CA PHE A 180 -21.70 14.03 -15.80
C PHE A 180 -22.35 13.75 -17.15
N PHE A 181 -23.19 14.66 -17.65
CA PHE A 181 -23.79 14.52 -18.97
C PHE A 181 -22.70 14.33 -20.06
N GLY A 182 -22.89 13.34 -20.92
CA GLY A 182 -21.97 13.00 -22.00
C GLY A 182 -20.83 12.05 -21.63
N LEU A 183 -20.68 11.64 -20.36
CA LEU A 183 -19.62 10.72 -19.90
C LEU A 183 -20.05 9.24 -19.93
N ASN A 184 -20.72 8.81 -21.01
CA ASN A 184 -21.35 7.48 -21.09
C ASN A 184 -20.35 6.30 -21.13
N LYS A 185 -19.14 6.51 -21.62
CA LYS A 185 -18.05 5.50 -21.65
C LYS A 185 -17.21 5.47 -20.38
N LEU A 186 -17.44 6.39 -19.42
CA LEU A 186 -16.63 6.50 -18.22
C LEU A 186 -16.68 5.21 -17.42
N GLN A 187 -15.52 4.70 -17.04
CA GLN A 187 -15.34 3.46 -16.29
C GLN A 187 -14.84 3.72 -14.88
N TYR A 188 -14.02 4.76 -14.70
CA TYR A 188 -13.45 5.15 -13.41
C TYR A 188 -13.80 6.62 -13.11
N LEU A 189 -14.37 6.84 -11.93
CA LEU A 189 -14.63 8.17 -11.38
C LEU A 189 -14.12 8.25 -9.95
N ASP A 190 -13.25 9.22 -9.68
CA ASP A 190 -12.77 9.52 -8.34
C ASP A 190 -13.17 10.93 -7.94
N LEU A 191 -14.01 11.03 -6.91
CA LEU A 191 -14.49 12.24 -6.26
C LEU A 191 -14.02 12.30 -4.81
N SER A 192 -13.02 11.49 -4.42
CA SER A 192 -12.56 11.43 -3.05
C SER A 192 -11.95 12.74 -2.57
N MET A 193 -11.90 12.94 -1.26
CA MET A 193 -11.31 14.13 -0.62
C MET A 193 -11.91 15.44 -1.13
N ASN A 194 -13.23 15.49 -1.31
CA ASN A 194 -13.94 16.71 -1.65
C ASN A 194 -14.73 17.21 -0.43
N LYS A 195 -15.69 18.11 -0.65
CA LYS A 195 -16.58 18.64 0.40
C LYS A 195 -18.04 18.29 0.11
N ILE A 196 -18.28 17.18 -0.59
CA ILE A 196 -19.58 16.82 -1.11
C ILE A 196 -20.53 16.62 0.06
N SER A 197 -21.61 17.40 0.08
CA SER A 197 -22.65 17.37 1.11
C SER A 197 -23.96 16.79 0.60
N SER A 198 -24.18 16.80 -0.72
CA SER A 198 -25.37 16.21 -1.35
C SER A 198 -25.10 15.81 -2.78
N VAL A 199 -25.82 14.78 -3.22
CA VAL A 199 -25.77 14.26 -4.59
C VAL A 199 -27.18 14.21 -5.16
N PHE A 200 -27.38 14.84 -6.32
CA PHE A 200 -28.69 14.88 -6.93
C PHE A 200 -29.14 13.48 -7.40
N PRO A 201 -30.37 13.04 -7.09
CA PRO A 201 -30.90 11.75 -7.55
C PRO A 201 -30.94 11.68 -9.07
N SER A 202 -30.47 10.61 -9.68
CA SER A 202 -30.31 10.47 -11.15
C SER A 202 -29.02 11.00 -11.78
N THR A 203 -28.11 11.64 -11.04
CA THR A 203 -26.83 12.12 -11.62
C THR A 203 -25.96 11.02 -12.25
N LEU A 204 -25.85 9.85 -11.62
CA LEU A 204 -25.03 8.73 -12.14
C LEU A 204 -25.70 7.97 -13.30
N GLN A 205 -26.95 8.27 -13.68
CA GLN A 205 -27.62 7.60 -14.81
C GLN A 205 -26.87 7.80 -16.13
N TYR A 206 -26.11 8.91 -16.24
CA TYR A 206 -25.28 9.22 -17.40
C TYR A 206 -24.04 8.32 -17.49
N LEU A 207 -23.63 7.71 -16.39
CA LEU A 207 -22.40 6.92 -16.26
C LEU A 207 -22.68 5.42 -16.49
N SER A 208 -23.35 5.08 -17.59
CA SER A 208 -23.76 3.70 -17.91
C SER A 208 -22.60 2.70 -18.03
N GLY A 209 -21.38 3.19 -18.28
CA GLY A 209 -20.15 2.40 -18.35
C GLY A 209 -19.40 2.23 -17.01
N LEU A 210 -19.85 2.87 -15.93
CA LEU A 210 -19.05 3.01 -14.70
C LEU A 210 -18.81 1.66 -14.02
N ILE A 211 -17.54 1.38 -13.72
CA ILE A 211 -17.07 0.16 -13.07
C ILE A 211 -16.61 0.46 -11.65
N GLN A 212 -15.95 1.60 -11.45
CA GLN A 212 -15.38 2.00 -10.17
C GLN A 212 -15.76 3.44 -9.82
N LEU A 213 -16.24 3.61 -8.59
CA LEU A 213 -16.56 4.88 -7.99
C LEU A 213 -15.83 5.03 -6.66
N SER A 214 -15.06 6.10 -6.51
CA SER A 214 -14.56 6.54 -5.21
C SER A 214 -15.21 7.86 -4.84
N ILE A 215 -15.82 7.92 -3.66
CA ILE A 215 -16.38 9.12 -3.04
C ILE A 215 -15.87 9.25 -1.60
N SER A 216 -14.77 8.57 -1.26
CA SER A 216 -14.24 8.57 0.10
C SER A 216 -13.85 9.97 0.58
N ASP A 217 -13.72 10.15 1.89
CA ASP A 217 -13.24 11.41 2.47
C ASP A 217 -14.13 12.62 2.09
N ASN A 218 -15.44 12.38 1.97
CA ASN A 218 -16.48 13.40 1.85
C ASN A 218 -17.30 13.42 3.14
N GLU A 219 -16.71 13.94 4.21
CA GLU A 219 -17.28 13.90 5.56
C GLU A 219 -18.62 14.67 5.67
N ASN A 220 -18.91 15.59 4.77
CA ASN A 220 -20.20 16.30 4.79
C ASN A 220 -21.35 15.46 4.24
N LEU A 221 -21.07 14.30 3.63
CA LEU A 221 -22.07 13.41 3.07
C LEU A 221 -22.78 12.63 4.19
N SER A 222 -24.08 12.36 4.03
CA SER A 222 -24.87 11.61 5.01
C SER A 222 -25.43 10.31 4.43
N SER A 223 -25.98 9.43 5.27
CA SER A 223 -26.53 8.14 4.82
C SER A 223 -27.76 8.26 3.91
N GLN A 224 -28.49 9.37 4.00
CA GLN A 224 -29.70 9.60 3.19
C GLN A 224 -29.35 9.87 1.72
N ASP A 225 -28.12 10.33 1.46
CA ASP A 225 -27.66 10.72 0.12
C ASP A 225 -27.23 9.52 -0.73
N PHE A 226 -26.89 8.38 -0.12
CA PHE A 226 -26.45 7.19 -0.84
C PHE A 226 -27.58 6.38 -1.47
N GLY A 227 -28.75 6.32 -0.83
CA GLY A 227 -29.91 5.58 -1.35
C GLY A 227 -30.44 6.12 -2.69
N LEU A 228 -29.93 7.29 -3.12
CA LEU A 228 -30.29 8.01 -4.33
C LEU A 228 -29.20 7.89 -5.43
N LEU A 229 -28.12 7.14 -5.18
CA LEU A 229 -26.96 6.90 -6.08
C LEU A 229 -27.13 5.66 -7.00
N LEU A 230 -28.31 5.52 -7.61
CA LEU A 230 -28.62 4.96 -8.96
C LEU A 230 -27.90 3.72 -9.51
N ALA A 231 -28.73 2.77 -9.97
CA ALA A 231 -28.96 2.26 -11.34
C ALA A 231 -27.79 1.96 -12.33
N SER A 232 -26.51 2.11 -11.97
CA SER A 232 -25.41 1.63 -12.82
C SER A 232 -25.33 0.10 -12.73
N ARG A 233 -25.68 -0.58 -13.83
CA ARG A 233 -25.67 -2.05 -13.90
C ARG A 233 -24.26 -2.66 -13.98
N ARG A 234 -23.23 -1.82 -14.11
CA ARG A 234 -21.83 -2.25 -14.32
C ARG A 234 -20.90 -1.92 -13.16
N LEU A 235 -21.35 -1.14 -12.18
CA LEU A 235 -20.55 -0.71 -11.06
C LEU A 235 -20.19 -1.92 -10.19
N LYS A 236 -18.90 -2.16 -10.00
CA LYS A 236 -18.34 -3.30 -9.28
C LYS A 236 -17.64 -2.88 -7.99
N ILE A 237 -16.97 -1.73 -8.00
CA ILE A 237 -16.14 -1.26 -6.89
C ILE A 237 -16.69 0.08 -6.41
N VAL A 238 -17.00 0.15 -5.12
CA VAL A 238 -17.45 1.39 -4.47
C VAL A 238 -16.60 1.62 -3.22
N ASN A 239 -15.88 2.75 -3.20
CA ASN A 239 -15.23 3.25 -2.01
C ASN A 239 -15.99 4.46 -1.46
N ALA A 240 -16.56 4.27 -0.27
CA ALA A 240 -17.37 5.22 0.48
C ALA A 240 -16.84 5.39 1.92
N SER A 241 -15.53 5.19 2.09
CA SER A 241 -14.88 5.37 3.39
C SER A 241 -14.91 6.83 3.84
N ARG A 242 -15.00 7.12 5.14
CA ARG A 242 -15.02 8.51 5.66
C ARG A 242 -16.10 9.39 5.01
N THR A 243 -17.32 8.87 4.92
CA THR A 243 -18.50 9.59 4.41
C THR A 243 -19.62 9.67 5.44
N ASN A 244 -19.26 9.61 6.74
CA ASN A 244 -20.15 9.72 7.90
C ASN A 244 -21.42 8.84 7.82
N GLN A 245 -21.31 7.67 7.19
CA GLN A 245 -22.42 6.73 7.09
C GLN A 245 -22.75 6.14 8.45
N ILE A 246 -24.02 6.15 8.82
CA ILE A 246 -24.52 5.53 10.07
C ILE A 246 -25.09 4.12 9.85
N LYS A 247 -25.31 3.74 8.59
CA LYS A 247 -25.83 2.45 8.15
C LYS A 247 -25.18 2.06 6.83
N ILE A 248 -25.22 0.78 6.50
CA ILE A 248 -24.87 0.31 5.16
C ILE A 248 -25.90 0.89 4.18
N PRO A 249 -25.47 1.56 3.10
CA PRO A 249 -26.40 2.07 2.11
C PRO A 249 -27.24 0.96 1.47
N SER A 250 -28.55 1.09 1.46
CA SER A 250 -29.42 0.30 0.59
C SER A 250 -29.41 0.90 -0.82
N SER A 251 -29.57 0.07 -1.86
CA SER A 251 -29.85 0.54 -3.23
C SER A 251 -28.70 1.11 -4.09
N LEU A 252 -27.42 0.76 -3.84
CA LEU A 252 -26.35 1.13 -4.79
C LEU A 252 -26.55 0.43 -6.16
N THR A 253 -26.37 -0.90 -6.22
CA THR A 253 -26.68 -1.74 -7.40
C THR A 253 -26.36 -3.20 -7.10
N ARG A 254 -27.09 -4.12 -7.73
CA ARG A 254 -26.88 -5.58 -7.61
C ARG A 254 -25.55 -6.06 -8.21
N SER A 255 -24.81 -5.20 -8.92
CA SER A 255 -23.55 -5.54 -9.58
C SER A 255 -22.30 -5.33 -8.71
N VAL A 256 -22.42 -4.67 -7.55
CA VAL A 256 -21.26 -4.39 -6.68
C VAL A 256 -20.65 -5.70 -6.17
N ARG A 257 -19.33 -5.76 -6.22
CA ARG A 257 -18.50 -6.89 -5.78
C ARG A 257 -17.54 -6.51 -4.65
N TYR A 258 -17.13 -5.24 -4.59
CA TYR A 258 -16.20 -4.71 -3.59
C TYR A 258 -16.81 -3.45 -3.01
N LEU A 259 -17.16 -3.51 -1.72
CA LEU A 259 -17.77 -2.41 -0.99
C LEU A 259 -16.86 -2.03 0.17
N ILE A 260 -16.35 -0.79 0.14
CA ILE A 260 -15.47 -0.24 1.17
C ILE A 260 -16.21 0.88 1.88
N LEU A 261 -16.51 0.66 3.15
CA LEU A 261 -17.22 1.54 4.08
C LEU A 261 -16.40 1.80 5.34
N SER A 262 -15.08 1.68 5.24
CA SER A 262 -14.18 1.89 6.38
C SER A 262 -14.24 3.32 6.93
N PHE A 263 -13.91 3.51 8.21
CA PHE A 263 -13.88 4.85 8.83
C PHE A 263 -15.22 5.61 8.70
N ASN A 264 -16.34 4.94 8.95
CA ASN A 264 -17.67 5.54 9.03
C ASN A 264 -18.22 5.40 10.46
N ASN A 265 -19.49 5.73 10.65
CA ASN A 265 -20.16 5.73 11.96
C ASN A 265 -21.22 4.61 12.06
N ILE A 266 -21.04 3.51 11.32
CA ILE A 266 -21.98 2.39 11.31
C ILE A 266 -21.94 1.69 12.66
N SER A 267 -23.07 1.57 13.34
CA SER A 267 -23.15 0.97 14.69
C SER A 267 -23.68 -0.46 14.73
N GLN A 268 -24.38 -0.89 13.67
CA GLN A 268 -24.98 -2.22 13.57
C GLN A 268 -25.14 -2.62 12.10
N ILE A 269 -25.17 -3.93 11.85
CA ILE A 269 -25.55 -4.51 10.56
C ILE A 269 -26.79 -5.36 10.79
N GLN A 270 -27.91 -4.98 10.16
CA GLN A 270 -29.20 -5.62 10.32
C GLN A 270 -29.53 -6.53 9.14
N CYS A 271 -30.48 -7.45 9.34
CA CYS A 271 -31.00 -8.26 8.26
C CYS A 271 -31.61 -7.37 7.16
N GLY A 272 -31.24 -7.61 5.91
CA GLY A 272 -31.68 -6.82 4.76
C GLY A 272 -30.77 -5.66 4.36
N ASP A 273 -29.88 -5.18 5.24
CA ASP A 273 -28.94 -4.09 4.92
C ASP A 273 -28.06 -4.44 3.71
N LEU A 274 -27.74 -5.73 3.53
CA LEU A 274 -26.87 -6.23 2.48
C LEU A 274 -27.60 -6.95 1.32
N ASP A 275 -28.94 -7.04 1.35
CA ASP A 275 -29.75 -7.74 0.32
C ASP A 275 -29.59 -7.14 -1.09
N SER A 276 -29.15 -5.87 -1.16
CA SER A 276 -28.88 -5.18 -2.42
C SER A 276 -27.58 -5.65 -3.10
N TYR A 277 -26.76 -6.46 -2.43
CA TYR A 277 -25.40 -6.84 -2.86
C TYR A 277 -25.22 -8.36 -3.04
N PRO A 278 -26.04 -9.04 -3.87
CA PRO A 278 -25.98 -10.50 -4.01
C PRO A 278 -24.67 -11.00 -4.65
N LEU A 279 -23.90 -10.11 -5.30
CA LEU A 279 -22.62 -10.43 -5.95
C LEU A 279 -21.40 -9.97 -5.15
N LEU A 280 -21.57 -9.66 -3.86
CA LEU A 280 -20.49 -9.13 -3.03
C LEU A 280 -19.41 -10.19 -2.78
N ASN A 281 -18.18 -9.87 -3.19
CA ASN A 281 -17.00 -10.70 -2.97
C ASN A 281 -16.17 -10.22 -1.77
N SER A 282 -16.18 -8.91 -1.51
CA SER A 282 -15.41 -8.28 -0.44
C SER A 282 -16.21 -7.17 0.22
N LEU A 283 -16.25 -7.20 1.56
CA LEU A 283 -16.85 -6.17 2.40
C LEU A 283 -15.80 -5.66 3.39
N ASP A 284 -15.50 -4.37 3.31
CA ASP A 284 -14.67 -3.68 4.28
C ASP A 284 -15.52 -2.66 5.06
N VAL A 285 -15.69 -2.93 6.35
CA VAL A 285 -16.39 -2.08 7.32
C VAL A 285 -15.48 -1.80 8.53
N ALA A 286 -14.16 -1.81 8.32
CA ALA A 286 -13.19 -1.53 9.37
C ALA A 286 -13.35 -0.11 9.94
N ASN A 287 -12.87 0.13 11.16
CA ASN A 287 -12.90 1.46 11.78
C ASN A 287 -14.31 2.06 11.79
N ASN A 288 -15.29 1.29 12.26
CA ASN A 288 -16.66 1.76 12.47
C ASN A 288 -17.02 1.59 13.96
N ASN A 289 -18.29 1.81 14.31
CA ASN A 289 -18.80 1.65 15.67
C ASN A 289 -19.62 0.36 15.83
N ILE A 290 -19.37 -0.67 15.01
CA ILE A 290 -20.24 -1.84 14.93
C ILE A 290 -20.14 -2.63 16.24
N SER A 291 -21.22 -2.64 17.02
CA SER A 291 -21.33 -3.38 18.27
C SER A 291 -22.13 -4.69 18.12
N SER A 292 -22.96 -4.79 17.09
CA SER A 292 -23.82 -5.95 16.84
C SER A 292 -24.07 -6.19 15.37
N ILE A 293 -24.10 -7.46 14.98
CA ILE A 293 -24.50 -7.94 13.65
C ILE A 293 -25.66 -8.92 13.88
N GLU A 294 -26.82 -8.66 13.29
CA GLU A 294 -27.99 -9.53 13.43
C GLU A 294 -27.76 -10.91 12.79
N ASP A 295 -28.44 -11.92 13.32
CA ASP A 295 -28.42 -13.27 12.75
C ASP A 295 -28.87 -13.27 11.28
N ASP A 296 -28.17 -14.05 10.46
CA ASP A 296 -28.30 -14.17 9.01
C ASP A 296 -28.05 -12.89 8.19
N ALA A 297 -27.65 -11.77 8.81
CA ALA A 297 -27.35 -10.53 8.08
C ALA A 297 -26.19 -10.69 7.09
N LEU A 298 -25.22 -11.56 7.41
CA LEU A 298 -24.07 -11.88 6.55
C LEU A 298 -24.18 -13.25 5.87
N GLY A 299 -24.90 -14.21 6.46
CA GLY A 299 -24.94 -15.60 6.02
C GLY A 299 -25.44 -15.83 4.60
N ARG A 300 -26.24 -14.89 4.04
CA ARG A 300 -26.77 -14.95 2.67
C ARG A 300 -25.77 -14.50 1.60
N LEU A 301 -24.63 -13.96 1.97
CA LEU A 301 -23.63 -13.45 1.03
C LEU A 301 -22.76 -14.61 0.50
N GLU A 302 -23.37 -15.46 -0.32
CA GLU A 302 -22.77 -16.70 -0.82
C GLU A 302 -21.47 -16.50 -1.60
N LEU A 303 -21.23 -15.31 -2.17
CA LEU A 303 -20.01 -15.01 -2.92
C LEU A 303 -18.95 -14.30 -2.09
N LEU A 304 -19.22 -13.99 -0.81
CA LEU A 304 -18.30 -13.23 0.03
C LEU A 304 -17.09 -14.08 0.40
N THR A 305 -15.91 -13.57 0.06
CA THR A 305 -14.62 -14.22 0.30
C THR A 305 -13.74 -13.47 1.29
N VAL A 306 -13.95 -12.15 1.42
CA VAL A 306 -13.17 -11.26 2.29
C VAL A 306 -14.14 -10.44 3.14
N LEU A 307 -13.98 -10.51 4.46
CA LEU A 307 -14.72 -9.70 5.42
C LEU A 307 -13.75 -9.02 6.38
N ILE A 308 -13.73 -7.69 6.34
CA ILE A 308 -12.87 -6.86 7.20
C ILE A 308 -13.75 -6.11 8.20
N LEU A 309 -13.65 -6.50 9.47
CA LEU A 309 -14.37 -5.96 10.62
C LEU A 309 -13.43 -5.35 11.67
N ASN A 310 -12.17 -5.08 11.29
CA ASN A 310 -11.14 -4.54 12.18
C ASN A 310 -11.59 -3.24 12.84
N GLU A 311 -11.13 -2.98 14.07
CA GLU A 311 -11.37 -1.70 14.77
C GLU A 311 -12.86 -1.36 14.87
N ASN A 312 -13.65 -2.30 15.42
CA ASN A 312 -15.06 -2.12 15.74
C ASN A 312 -15.29 -2.42 17.24
N SER A 313 -16.54 -2.53 17.67
CA SER A 313 -16.94 -2.76 19.07
C SER A 313 -17.61 -4.13 19.27
N LEU A 314 -17.29 -5.13 18.45
CA LEU A 314 -17.89 -6.47 18.55
C LEU A 314 -17.43 -7.18 19.81
N THR A 315 -18.37 -7.72 20.59
CA THR A 315 -18.09 -8.47 21.83
C THR A 315 -18.02 -9.98 21.63
N SER A 316 -18.41 -10.46 20.45
CA SER A 316 -18.40 -11.87 20.05
C SER A 316 -18.18 -12.00 18.53
N VAL A 317 -17.78 -13.18 18.08
CA VAL A 317 -17.73 -13.49 16.64
C VAL A 317 -19.17 -13.51 16.09
N PRO A 318 -19.45 -12.95 14.90
CA PRO A 318 -20.79 -12.99 14.33
C PRO A 318 -21.27 -14.43 14.11
N TYR A 319 -22.48 -14.76 14.58
CA TYR A 319 -22.97 -16.15 14.62
C TYR A 319 -23.12 -16.80 13.23
N THR A 320 -23.43 -16.01 12.19
CA THR A 320 -23.79 -16.49 10.84
C THR A 320 -22.86 -15.91 9.78
N LEU A 321 -21.61 -16.39 9.78
CA LEU A 321 -20.61 -16.04 8.78
C LEU A 321 -20.80 -16.86 7.49
N PRO A 322 -20.62 -16.27 6.29
CA PRO A 322 -20.75 -17.00 5.04
C PRO A 322 -19.65 -18.05 4.81
N ASN A 323 -20.03 -19.25 4.40
CA ASN A 323 -19.13 -20.42 4.29
C ASN A 323 -18.02 -20.30 3.23
N ASN A 324 -18.16 -19.39 2.26
CA ASN A 324 -17.16 -19.16 1.21
C ASN A 324 -16.06 -18.16 1.61
N LEU A 325 -16.08 -17.69 2.86
CA LEU A 325 -15.03 -16.81 3.38
C LEU A 325 -13.66 -17.49 3.30
N LYS A 326 -12.68 -16.71 2.83
CA LYS A 326 -11.27 -17.05 2.77
C LYS A 326 -10.45 -16.19 3.73
N HIS A 327 -10.87 -14.95 3.97
CA HIS A 327 -10.19 -14.00 4.84
C HIS A 327 -11.20 -13.34 5.78
N LEU A 328 -10.96 -13.50 7.08
CA LEU A 328 -11.76 -12.88 8.14
C LEU A 328 -10.85 -12.09 9.07
N HIS A 329 -11.10 -10.79 9.15
CA HIS A 329 -10.33 -9.89 9.99
C HIS A 329 -11.23 -9.26 11.06
N LEU A 330 -10.94 -9.58 12.32
CA LEU A 330 -11.67 -9.16 13.52
C LEU A 330 -10.74 -8.44 14.50
N ARG A 331 -9.58 -7.96 14.03
CA ARG A 331 -8.57 -7.32 14.87
C ARG A 331 -9.13 -6.12 15.62
N LYS A 332 -8.69 -5.91 16.86
CA LYS A 332 -9.01 -4.71 17.65
C LYS A 332 -10.52 -4.52 17.79
N ASN A 333 -11.20 -5.58 18.22
CA ASN A 333 -12.58 -5.58 18.69
C ASN A 333 -12.59 -5.87 20.21
N LEU A 334 -13.76 -6.17 20.78
CA LEU A 334 -13.97 -6.45 22.20
C LEU A 334 -14.34 -7.94 22.45
N ILE A 335 -13.97 -8.83 21.53
CA ILE A 335 -14.32 -10.26 21.61
C ILE A 335 -13.67 -10.86 22.85
N ASN A 336 -14.45 -11.51 23.71
CA ASN A 336 -13.99 -11.96 25.03
C ASN A 336 -13.84 -13.49 25.18
N GLN A 337 -14.45 -14.26 24.29
CA GLN A 337 -14.38 -15.72 24.26
C GLN A 337 -14.54 -16.21 22.82
N ILE A 338 -14.02 -17.41 22.55
CA ILE A 338 -14.24 -18.14 21.31
C ILE A 338 -14.88 -19.49 21.66
N ILE A 339 -16.00 -19.81 21.03
CA ILE A 339 -16.76 -21.06 21.23
C ILE A 339 -16.75 -21.93 19.96
N SER A 340 -17.10 -23.21 20.13
CA SER A 340 -17.02 -24.23 19.06
C SER A 340 -17.89 -23.96 17.83
N THR A 341 -18.88 -23.06 17.94
CA THR A 341 -19.79 -22.72 16.83
C THR A 341 -19.39 -21.45 16.07
N ASP A 342 -18.46 -20.63 16.58
CA ASP A 342 -18.14 -19.31 16.03
C ASP A 342 -17.62 -19.36 14.58
N PHE A 343 -16.93 -20.44 14.22
CA PHE A 343 -16.34 -20.63 12.89
C PHE A 343 -16.89 -21.87 12.17
N SER A 344 -18.05 -22.36 12.60
CA SER A 344 -18.68 -23.54 11.99
C SER A 344 -18.96 -23.30 10.50
N GLY A 345 -18.60 -24.25 9.65
CA GLY A 345 -18.81 -24.19 8.20
C GLY A 345 -17.72 -23.44 7.42
N LEU A 346 -16.79 -22.73 8.07
CA LEU A 346 -15.72 -21.95 7.43
C LEU A 346 -14.54 -22.81 6.92
N THR A 347 -14.85 -23.88 6.19
CA THR A 347 -13.89 -24.88 5.69
C THR A 347 -12.89 -24.33 4.67
N GLN A 348 -13.21 -23.19 4.05
CA GLN A 348 -12.39 -22.50 3.03
C GLN A 348 -11.55 -21.34 3.61
N LEU A 349 -11.67 -21.06 4.91
CA LEU A 349 -10.97 -19.93 5.52
C LEU A 349 -9.47 -20.18 5.50
N LYS A 350 -8.71 -19.26 4.91
CA LYS A 350 -7.25 -19.29 4.81
C LYS A 350 -6.58 -18.40 5.84
N GLN A 351 -7.23 -17.29 6.21
CA GLN A 351 -6.68 -16.33 7.16
C GLN A 351 -7.73 -15.89 8.17
N LEU A 352 -7.35 -15.96 9.45
CA LEU A 352 -8.12 -15.48 10.57
C LEU A 352 -7.25 -14.55 11.44
N ASP A 353 -7.66 -13.29 11.54
CA ASP A 353 -7.04 -12.33 12.45
C ASP A 353 -7.99 -11.98 13.60
N LEU A 354 -7.64 -12.44 14.80
CA LEU A 354 -8.33 -12.18 16.07
C LEU A 354 -7.46 -11.32 17.01
N SER A 355 -6.38 -10.73 16.50
CA SER A 355 -5.42 -10.00 17.34
C SER A 355 -6.04 -8.78 18.02
N GLN A 356 -5.45 -8.34 19.13
CA GLN A 356 -5.86 -7.14 19.87
C GLN A 356 -7.33 -7.18 20.34
N ASN A 357 -7.86 -8.35 20.68
CA ASN A 357 -9.18 -8.50 21.32
C ASN A 357 -9.02 -8.69 22.84
N ASN A 358 -10.12 -9.01 23.54
CA ASN A 358 -10.11 -9.32 24.96
C ASN A 358 -10.33 -10.82 25.23
N ILE A 359 -9.88 -11.70 24.33
CA ILE A 359 -10.18 -13.13 24.39
C ILE A 359 -9.51 -13.72 25.63
N THR A 360 -10.31 -14.29 26.53
CA THR A 360 -9.83 -14.92 27.78
C THR A 360 -9.80 -16.44 27.71
N VAL A 361 -10.76 -17.02 26.97
CA VAL A 361 -10.96 -18.47 26.82
C VAL A 361 -11.24 -18.78 25.37
N ILE A 362 -10.62 -19.85 24.87
CA ILE A 362 -10.92 -20.48 23.59
C ILE A 362 -11.35 -21.91 23.92
N ILE A 363 -12.59 -22.26 23.58
CA ILE A 363 -13.13 -23.60 23.82
C ILE A 363 -12.41 -24.62 22.93
N GLU A 364 -12.24 -25.85 23.41
CA GLU A 364 -11.63 -26.93 22.65
C GLU A 364 -12.34 -27.14 21.31
N ASP A 365 -11.58 -27.52 20.28
CA ASP A 365 -12.09 -27.78 18.92
C ASP A 365 -12.77 -26.58 18.23
N SER A 366 -12.58 -25.34 18.73
CA SER A 366 -13.13 -24.13 18.11
C SER A 366 -12.65 -23.88 16.68
N PHE A 367 -11.50 -24.42 16.29
CA PHE A 367 -10.96 -24.33 14.93
C PHE A 367 -11.06 -25.66 14.15
N SER A 368 -11.77 -26.66 14.69
CA SER A 368 -11.77 -28.06 14.19
C SER A 368 -12.17 -28.22 12.72
N GLN A 369 -13.00 -27.33 12.18
CA GLN A 369 -13.49 -27.39 10.79
C GLN A 369 -12.65 -26.58 9.79
N MET A 370 -11.66 -25.83 10.26
CA MET A 370 -10.92 -24.86 9.45
C MET A 370 -9.73 -25.50 8.72
N PHE A 371 -10.00 -26.52 7.90
CA PHE A 371 -8.96 -27.34 7.27
C PHE A 371 -8.04 -26.56 6.31
N ALA A 372 -8.55 -25.49 5.69
CA ALA A 372 -7.80 -24.64 4.77
C ALA A 372 -7.02 -23.51 5.46
N LEU A 373 -7.08 -23.39 6.80
CA LEU A 373 -6.48 -22.27 7.52
C LEU A 373 -4.96 -22.32 7.42
N GLN A 374 -4.39 -21.23 6.90
CA GLN A 374 -2.96 -21.03 6.68
C GLN A 374 -2.36 -20.06 7.68
N LYS A 375 -3.13 -19.02 8.08
CA LYS A 375 -2.64 -17.96 8.95
C LYS A 375 -3.61 -17.67 10.08
N LEU A 376 -3.13 -17.76 11.32
CA LEU A 376 -3.92 -17.52 12.53
C LEU A 376 -3.21 -16.53 13.45
N ASN A 377 -3.82 -15.36 13.67
CA ASN A 377 -3.33 -14.37 14.63
C ASN A 377 -4.20 -14.32 15.89
N LEU A 378 -3.60 -14.63 17.04
CA LEU A 378 -4.22 -14.52 18.36
C LEU A 378 -3.49 -13.52 19.26
N SER A 379 -2.51 -12.77 18.74
CA SER A 379 -1.66 -11.89 19.53
C SER A 379 -2.43 -10.79 20.24
N HIS A 380 -1.83 -10.24 21.31
CA HIS A 380 -2.42 -9.15 22.10
C HIS A 380 -3.84 -9.49 22.61
N ASN A 381 -4.06 -10.72 23.05
CA ASN A 381 -5.27 -11.13 23.76
C ASN A 381 -4.96 -11.43 25.23
N ASN A 382 -6.01 -11.70 26.01
CA ASN A 382 -5.90 -11.98 27.45
C ASN A 382 -6.08 -13.48 27.77
N ILE A 383 -5.57 -14.36 26.91
CA ILE A 383 -5.85 -15.79 26.98
C ILE A 383 -5.19 -16.40 28.22
N HIS A 384 -5.99 -17.04 29.07
CA HIS A 384 -5.50 -17.67 30.31
C HIS A 384 -5.05 -19.11 30.12
N VAL A 385 -5.79 -19.88 29.32
CA VAL A 385 -5.51 -21.30 29.11
C VAL A 385 -5.30 -21.53 27.63
N VAL A 386 -4.11 -21.99 27.29
CA VAL A 386 -3.74 -22.48 25.96
C VAL A 386 -3.51 -23.98 26.13
N SER A 387 -4.50 -24.79 25.75
CA SER A 387 -4.44 -26.25 25.79
C SER A 387 -3.71 -26.79 24.54
N ASN A 388 -3.34 -28.08 24.56
CA ASN A 388 -2.76 -28.74 23.39
C ASN A 388 -3.78 -28.90 22.24
N SER A 389 -5.06 -29.05 22.56
CA SER A 389 -6.18 -29.24 21.64
C SER A 389 -6.64 -27.95 20.93
N ILE A 390 -6.15 -26.78 21.35
CA ILE A 390 -6.61 -25.50 20.81
C ILE A 390 -6.33 -25.35 19.31
N LEU A 391 -5.31 -26.04 18.78
CA LEU A 391 -4.95 -26.03 17.35
C LEU A 391 -5.39 -27.30 16.61
N ASN A 392 -6.35 -28.06 17.15
CA ASN A 392 -6.98 -29.17 16.44
C ASN A 392 -7.82 -28.61 15.27
N GLY A 393 -7.73 -29.25 14.10
CA GLY A 393 -8.49 -28.87 12.90
C GLY A 393 -7.66 -28.27 11.76
N PRO A 394 -6.95 -27.14 11.97
CA PRO A 394 -6.09 -26.55 10.95
C PRO A 394 -4.98 -27.52 10.49
N GLN A 395 -5.06 -27.99 9.24
CA GLN A 395 -4.12 -28.98 8.69
C GLN A 395 -3.03 -28.37 7.79
N ASN A 396 -3.16 -27.10 7.43
CA ASN A 396 -2.26 -26.37 6.53
C ASN A 396 -1.77 -25.07 7.18
N LEU A 397 -1.73 -25.01 8.51
CA LEU A 397 -1.36 -23.81 9.24
C LEU A 397 0.15 -23.55 9.07
N GLN A 398 0.49 -22.44 8.43
CA GLN A 398 1.85 -22.01 8.11
C GLN A 398 2.32 -20.88 9.02
N VAL A 399 1.43 -19.96 9.39
CA VAL A 399 1.76 -18.80 10.22
C VAL A 399 0.89 -18.80 11.47
N LEU A 400 1.54 -18.80 12.63
CA LEU A 400 0.89 -18.71 13.93
C LEU A 400 1.53 -17.61 14.78
N ASP A 401 0.70 -16.70 15.25
CA ASP A 401 1.11 -15.62 16.14
C ASP A 401 0.35 -15.66 17.46
N LEU A 402 1.13 -15.89 18.51
CA LEU A 402 0.74 -15.98 19.90
C LEU A 402 1.50 -14.93 20.73
N SER A 403 1.95 -13.83 20.10
CA SER A 403 2.70 -12.77 20.75
C SER A 403 1.84 -11.97 21.74
N TYR A 404 2.48 -11.36 22.72
CA TYR A 404 1.83 -10.54 23.77
C TYR A 404 0.72 -11.28 24.55
N LEU A 405 0.84 -12.60 24.73
CA LEU A 405 -0.07 -13.40 25.57
C LEU A 405 0.47 -13.50 27.01
N LEU A 406 0.38 -12.39 27.73
CA LEU A 406 1.02 -12.20 29.04
C LEU A 406 0.38 -13.00 30.19
N ASN A 407 -0.90 -13.34 30.07
CA ASN A 407 -1.70 -13.93 31.17
C ASN A 407 -1.91 -15.44 31.03
N VAL A 408 -1.14 -16.10 30.16
CA VAL A 408 -1.17 -17.55 30.00
C VAL A 408 -0.69 -18.22 31.29
N THR A 409 -1.50 -19.14 31.80
CA THR A 409 -1.19 -19.93 33.01
C THR A 409 0.06 -20.79 32.80
N LYS A 410 0.79 -21.09 33.86
CA LYS A 410 1.90 -22.06 33.77
C LYS A 410 1.33 -23.48 33.57
N CYS A 411 2.01 -24.28 32.78
CA CYS A 411 1.66 -25.69 32.57
C CYS A 411 2.89 -26.54 32.90
N ASN A 412 2.73 -27.42 33.88
CA ASN A 412 3.82 -28.25 34.42
C ASN A 412 3.75 -29.71 33.93
N GLN A 413 2.93 -29.98 32.91
CA GLN A 413 2.78 -31.31 32.30
C GLN A 413 3.72 -31.45 31.09
N VAL A 414 3.89 -32.68 30.60
CA VAL A 414 4.53 -32.95 29.31
C VAL A 414 3.50 -32.68 28.22
N LEU A 415 3.88 -32.17 27.04
CA LEU A 415 2.97 -31.81 25.93
C LEU A 415 2.09 -30.58 26.21
N CYS A 416 2.70 -29.53 26.79
CA CYS A 416 2.02 -28.31 27.23
C CYS A 416 1.99 -27.18 26.18
N PHE A 417 2.82 -27.27 25.13
CA PHE A 417 2.81 -26.28 24.06
C PHE A 417 1.76 -26.67 23.00
N PRO A 418 0.93 -25.72 22.52
CA PRO A 418 -0.05 -26.03 21.48
C PRO A 418 0.65 -26.34 20.15
N VAL A 419 0.37 -27.50 19.57
CA VAL A 419 0.95 -27.93 18.29
C VAL A 419 -0.19 -28.36 17.37
N PRO A 420 -0.26 -27.89 16.11
CA PRO A 420 -1.23 -28.40 15.15
C PRO A 420 -1.05 -29.91 14.91
N GLU A 421 -2.15 -30.64 14.70
CA GLU A 421 -2.09 -32.09 14.42
C GLU A 421 -1.15 -32.43 13.26
N LYS A 422 -1.22 -31.63 12.19
CA LYS A 422 -0.29 -31.64 11.07
C LYS A 422 0.52 -30.34 11.11
N ASN A 423 1.68 -30.38 11.78
CA ASN A 423 2.51 -29.21 11.97
C ASN A 423 3.30 -28.86 10.69
N GLU A 424 2.76 -27.91 9.92
CA GLU A 424 3.39 -27.30 8.74
C GLU A 424 3.80 -25.84 8.99
N LEU A 425 3.97 -25.46 10.27
CA LEU A 425 4.31 -24.09 10.62
C LEU A 425 5.68 -23.69 10.06
N GLU A 426 5.67 -22.62 9.28
CA GLU A 426 6.83 -21.94 8.69
C GLU A 426 7.22 -20.74 9.56
N GLU A 427 6.24 -20.05 10.16
CA GLU A 427 6.48 -18.89 11.02
C GLU A 427 5.74 -19.02 12.36
N LEU A 428 6.48 -18.85 13.46
CA LEU A 428 5.96 -18.85 14.82
C LEU A 428 6.40 -17.60 15.58
N TYR A 429 5.43 -16.81 16.00
CA TYR A 429 5.64 -15.58 16.77
C TYR A 429 5.19 -15.77 18.23
N LEU A 430 6.12 -15.56 19.15
CA LEU A 430 5.97 -15.67 20.61
C LEU A 430 6.55 -14.45 21.33
N GLU A 431 6.68 -13.31 20.64
CA GLU A 431 7.24 -12.11 21.23
C GLU A 431 6.43 -11.72 22.48
N ASN A 432 7.10 -11.20 23.51
CA ASN A 432 6.45 -10.77 24.75
C ASN A 432 5.51 -11.84 25.36
N SER A 433 5.88 -13.12 25.27
CA SER A 433 5.06 -14.25 25.75
C SER A 433 5.88 -15.24 26.60
N PRO A 434 6.39 -14.80 27.76
CA PRO A 434 7.40 -15.54 28.54
C PRO A 434 6.95 -16.94 28.97
N VAL A 435 5.68 -17.12 29.32
CA VAL A 435 5.15 -18.43 29.73
C VAL A 435 5.09 -19.40 28.54
N LEU A 436 4.68 -18.94 27.35
CA LEU A 436 4.64 -19.77 26.15
C LEU A 436 6.04 -20.13 25.66
N VAL A 437 6.97 -19.17 25.66
CA VAL A 437 8.38 -19.44 25.34
C VAL A 437 8.96 -20.46 26.32
N SER A 438 8.71 -20.31 27.62
CA SER A 438 9.15 -21.28 28.63
C SER A 438 8.53 -22.68 28.41
N ARG A 439 7.24 -22.76 28.06
CA ARG A 439 6.58 -24.03 27.70
C ARG A 439 7.25 -24.67 26.48
N LEU A 440 7.47 -23.91 25.40
CA LEU A 440 8.11 -24.41 24.17
C LEU A 440 9.52 -24.95 24.45
N MET A 441 10.35 -24.20 25.18
CA MET A 441 11.71 -24.61 25.50
C MET A 441 11.74 -25.91 26.33
N ASN A 442 10.78 -26.10 27.25
CA ASN A 442 10.69 -27.30 28.08
C ASN A 442 10.04 -28.50 27.37
N ASP A 443 9.39 -28.29 26.21
CA ASP A 443 8.64 -29.33 25.50
C ASP A 443 9.44 -29.91 24.33
N ALA A 444 10.31 -30.87 24.64
CA ALA A 444 11.14 -31.55 23.64
C ALA A 444 10.32 -32.33 22.59
N ALA A 445 9.08 -32.71 22.89
CA ALA A 445 8.19 -33.37 21.93
C ALA A 445 7.62 -32.36 20.94
N ALA A 446 7.14 -31.20 21.42
CA ALA A 446 6.69 -30.11 20.55
C ALA A 446 7.81 -29.64 19.62
N LEU A 447 9.02 -29.39 20.16
CA LEU A 447 10.19 -28.96 19.36
C LEU A 447 10.48 -29.89 18.18
N LYS A 448 10.35 -31.22 18.35
CA LYS A 448 10.56 -32.20 17.26
C LYS A 448 9.58 -32.06 16.10
N THR A 449 8.44 -31.42 16.31
CA THR A 449 7.40 -31.29 15.27
C THR A 449 7.66 -30.11 14.33
N PHE A 450 8.40 -29.08 14.76
CA PHE A 450 8.67 -27.83 14.02
C PHE A 450 9.74 -27.99 12.93
N THR A 451 9.65 -29.05 12.13
CA THR A 451 10.64 -29.37 11.09
C THR A 451 10.60 -28.43 9.89
N GLN A 452 9.48 -27.73 9.69
CA GLN A 452 9.27 -26.79 8.59
C GLN A 452 9.59 -25.34 8.97
N LEU A 453 9.88 -25.06 10.25
CA LEU A 453 9.95 -23.71 10.78
C LEU A 453 11.14 -22.93 10.19
N GLU A 454 10.83 -21.80 9.55
CA GLU A 454 11.77 -20.86 8.94
C GLU A 454 11.98 -19.61 9.80
N LEU A 455 10.96 -19.19 10.54
CA LEU A 455 11.02 -18.06 11.46
C LEU A 455 10.51 -18.42 12.86
N LEU A 456 11.32 -18.12 13.87
CA LEU A 456 10.95 -18.21 15.27
C LEU A 456 11.25 -16.89 15.98
N ASN A 457 10.22 -16.19 16.44
CA ASN A 457 10.35 -14.99 17.24
C ASN A 457 10.05 -15.27 18.71
N MET A 458 11.06 -15.11 19.58
CA MET A 458 10.96 -15.24 21.04
C MET A 458 11.49 -13.98 21.74
N ALA A 459 11.44 -12.82 21.08
CA ALA A 459 11.89 -11.56 21.64
C ALA A 459 11.16 -11.21 22.93
N ASN A 460 11.81 -10.43 23.80
CA ASN A 460 11.22 -9.81 24.99
C ASN A 460 10.46 -10.80 25.90
N SER A 461 10.92 -12.04 26.02
CA SER A 461 10.19 -13.15 26.67
C SER A 461 10.89 -13.70 27.90
N ASN A 462 11.73 -12.89 28.55
CA ASN A 462 12.43 -13.20 29.80
C ASN A 462 13.23 -14.52 29.74
N LEU A 463 13.82 -14.82 28.58
CA LEU A 463 14.64 -16.01 28.39
C LEU A 463 16.05 -15.78 28.94
N THR A 464 16.48 -16.60 29.90
CA THR A 464 17.82 -16.50 30.52
C THR A 464 18.83 -17.50 29.96
N GLU A 465 18.34 -18.64 29.47
CA GLU A 465 19.17 -19.72 28.92
C GLU A 465 18.53 -20.30 27.67
N LEU A 466 19.36 -20.73 26.73
CA LEU A 466 18.94 -21.47 25.53
C LEU A 466 19.39 -22.91 25.63
N ARG A 467 18.58 -23.83 25.11
CA ARG A 467 18.94 -25.24 25.04
C ARG A 467 20.11 -25.48 24.11
N ASN A 468 21.11 -26.25 24.56
CA ASN A 468 22.29 -26.60 23.78
C ASN A 468 21.98 -27.50 22.56
N ASP A 469 20.85 -28.18 22.58
CA ASP A 469 20.36 -29.04 21.50
C ASP A 469 19.35 -28.35 20.56
N LEU A 470 19.08 -27.05 20.76
CA LEU A 470 18.01 -26.33 20.06
C LEU A 470 18.14 -26.39 18.53
N GLN A 471 19.37 -26.28 18.02
CA GLN A 471 19.68 -26.36 16.59
C GLN A 471 19.23 -27.68 15.94
N ASN A 472 19.15 -28.77 16.71
CA ASN A 472 18.81 -30.08 16.18
C ASN A 472 17.32 -30.20 15.84
N TYR A 473 16.49 -29.28 16.34
CA TYR A 473 15.04 -29.30 16.14
C TYR A 473 14.59 -28.48 14.93
N PHE A 474 15.38 -27.50 14.47
CA PHE A 474 14.96 -26.55 13.45
C PHE A 474 15.87 -26.58 12.21
N PRO A 475 15.75 -27.60 11.35
CA PRO A 475 16.64 -27.78 10.20
C PRO A 475 16.46 -26.72 9.10
N ARG A 476 15.34 -25.97 9.10
CA ARG A 476 14.99 -24.96 8.07
C ARG A 476 15.02 -23.52 8.56
N ILE A 477 15.40 -23.29 9.80
CA ILE A 477 15.37 -21.96 10.39
C ILE A 477 16.25 -20.99 9.62
N GLN A 478 15.70 -19.83 9.29
CA GLN A 478 16.36 -18.71 8.64
C GLN A 478 16.41 -17.52 9.59
N ASN A 479 15.34 -17.28 10.34
CA ASN A 479 15.21 -16.13 11.22
C ASN A 479 14.93 -16.59 12.66
N LEU A 480 15.92 -16.44 13.54
CA LEU A 480 15.77 -16.66 14.98
C LEU A 480 15.89 -15.31 15.71
N ILE A 481 14.77 -14.81 16.21
CA ILE A 481 14.68 -13.48 16.82
C ILE A 481 14.65 -13.64 18.35
N LEU A 482 15.67 -13.11 19.03
CA LEU A 482 15.93 -13.31 20.47
C LEU A 482 16.21 -11.99 21.23
N ASN A 483 16.06 -10.82 20.60
CA ASN A 483 16.36 -9.53 21.22
C ASN A 483 15.50 -9.26 22.47
N GLY A 484 16.05 -8.49 23.41
CA GLY A 484 15.36 -8.11 24.65
C GLY A 484 15.19 -9.25 25.67
N ASN A 485 15.99 -10.30 25.56
CA ASN A 485 16.09 -11.37 26.55
C ASN A 485 17.42 -11.27 27.33
N ASP A 486 17.42 -11.70 28.60
CA ASP A 486 18.60 -11.69 29.48
C ASP A 486 19.44 -12.98 29.36
N ILE A 487 19.77 -13.36 28.13
CA ILE A 487 20.44 -14.63 27.84
C ILE A 487 21.90 -14.60 28.32
N ASN A 488 22.29 -15.59 29.12
CA ASN A 488 23.67 -15.72 29.57
C ASN A 488 24.62 -16.09 28.41
N CYS A 489 25.32 -15.09 27.89
CA CYS A 489 26.25 -15.25 26.77
C CYS A 489 27.45 -16.17 27.04
N THR A 490 27.76 -16.50 28.30
CA THR A 490 28.90 -17.39 28.63
C THR A 490 28.63 -18.86 28.35
N ILE A 491 27.38 -19.25 28.11
CA ILE A 491 26.97 -20.66 27.95
C ILE A 491 26.35 -20.97 26.59
N ILE A 492 26.16 -19.97 25.72
CA ILE A 492 25.49 -20.12 24.41
C ILE A 492 26.46 -20.30 23.23
N TYR A 493 27.73 -20.63 23.46
CA TYR A 493 28.72 -20.77 22.37
C TYR A 493 28.30 -21.76 21.26
N PHE A 494 27.42 -22.71 21.57
CA PHE A 494 26.86 -23.66 20.63
C PHE A 494 26.00 -23.01 19.53
N ILE A 495 25.51 -21.78 19.71
CA ILE A 495 24.66 -21.08 18.72
C ILE A 495 25.47 -20.44 17.60
N PHE A 496 26.77 -20.16 17.81
CA PHE A 496 27.58 -19.46 16.79
C PHE A 496 27.71 -20.25 15.48
N PRO A 497 28.00 -21.57 15.49
CA PRO A 497 27.98 -22.37 14.26
C PRO A 497 26.60 -22.39 13.58
N TRP A 498 25.53 -22.41 14.38
CA TRP A 498 24.16 -22.35 13.87
C TRP A 498 23.87 -21.02 13.17
N MET A 499 24.35 -19.88 13.70
CA MET A 499 24.23 -18.56 13.07
C MET A 499 25.07 -18.41 11.79
N ASP A 500 26.22 -19.08 11.70
CA ASP A 500 27.05 -19.07 10.49
C ASP A 500 26.43 -19.91 9.36
N ILE A 501 25.79 -21.04 9.69
CA ILE A 501 24.99 -21.84 8.72
C ILE A 501 23.80 -21.03 8.19
N ILE A 502 23.11 -20.29 9.06
CA ILE A 502 22.02 -19.40 8.66
C ILE A 502 22.55 -18.35 7.66
N LYS A 503 23.69 -17.72 7.94
CA LYS A 503 24.32 -16.74 7.04
C LYS A 503 24.74 -17.33 5.68
N GLU A 504 25.28 -18.55 5.63
CA GLU A 504 25.65 -19.19 4.37
C GLU A 504 24.42 -19.44 3.48
N ASN A 505 23.28 -19.85 4.06
CA ASN A 505 22.01 -19.99 3.35
C ASN A 505 21.46 -18.65 2.83
N PHE A 506 21.71 -17.54 3.53
CA PHE A 506 21.40 -16.19 3.04
C PHE A 506 22.30 -15.80 1.85
N THR A 507 23.60 -16.07 1.89
CA THR A 507 24.52 -15.71 0.79
C THR A 507 24.26 -16.45 -0.52
N TYR A 508 23.55 -17.58 -0.49
CA TYR A 508 23.18 -18.33 -1.71
C TYR A 508 21.86 -17.84 -2.34
N LYS A 509 21.00 -17.13 -1.59
CA LYS A 509 19.77 -16.52 -2.11
C LYS A 509 19.94 -15.04 -2.52
N ASP A 510 20.88 -14.32 -1.92
CA ASP A 510 21.07 -12.87 -2.14
C ASP A 510 22.19 -12.49 -3.14
N SER A 511 22.64 -13.40 -4.00
CA SER A 511 23.44 -13.01 -5.17
C SER A 511 22.62 -12.32 -6.29
N ILE A 512 21.38 -11.92 -6.01
CA ILE A 512 20.54 -11.08 -6.86
C ILE A 512 19.80 -10.03 -6.01
N ALA A 513 20.53 -9.11 -5.37
CA ALA A 513 20.13 -7.69 -5.22
C ALA A 513 21.06 -6.99 -4.22
N THR A 514 21.98 -6.17 -4.73
CA THR A 514 22.67 -5.16 -3.93
C THR A 514 22.26 -3.77 -4.38
N ASN A 515 22.01 -2.91 -3.38
CA ASN A 515 22.03 -1.43 -3.31
C ASN A 515 20.62 -0.81 -3.13
N THR A 516 20.30 -0.03 -2.08
CA THR A 516 21.12 0.81 -1.17
C THR A 516 20.28 1.33 0.02
N THR A 517 20.95 1.75 1.11
CA THR A 517 20.44 2.21 2.43
C THR A 517 20.55 3.73 2.72
N ASN A 518 19.51 4.33 3.34
CA ASN A 518 19.52 5.33 4.46
C ASN A 518 19.17 6.82 4.26
N GLN A 519 18.27 7.31 5.15
CA GLN A 519 18.54 8.41 6.10
C GLN A 519 17.72 9.74 6.14
N ASN A 520 16.39 9.80 6.35
CA ASN A 520 15.60 10.85 7.10
C ASN A 520 15.43 12.29 6.50
N THR A 521 14.38 13.11 6.73
CA THR A 521 13.48 13.39 7.88
C THR A 521 12.11 14.03 7.48
N LEU A 522 11.04 13.59 8.17
CA LEU A 522 9.82 14.27 8.68
C LEU A 522 8.96 15.22 7.80
N LEU A 523 7.74 14.78 7.46
CA LEU A 523 6.44 15.43 7.76
C LEU A 523 5.28 14.57 7.18
N ASN A 524 4.19 14.43 7.95
CA ASN A 524 2.81 14.03 7.59
C ASN A 524 2.58 13.30 6.26
N ASP A 525 2.02 12.08 6.25
CA ASP A 525 1.07 11.73 5.17
C ASP A 525 0.18 10.50 5.42
N THR A 526 -1.11 10.76 5.21
CA THR A 526 -2.24 9.87 5.01
C THR A 526 -2.17 9.22 3.62
N ASN A 527 -1.80 7.94 3.50
CA ASN A 527 -1.84 7.23 2.20
C ASN A 527 -2.00 5.71 2.31
N PHE A 528 -2.78 5.21 3.27
CA PHE A 528 -2.91 3.77 3.54
C PHE A 528 -3.98 3.00 2.75
N THR A 529 -4.48 3.51 1.61
CA THR A 529 -5.58 2.83 0.88
C THR A 529 -5.37 2.64 -0.62
N ASN A 530 -4.22 3.01 -1.20
CA ASN A 530 -4.07 3.00 -2.68
C ASN A 530 -3.27 1.83 -3.28
N GLU A 531 -2.53 1.02 -2.51
CA GLU A 531 -1.76 -0.09 -3.09
C GLU A 531 -2.53 -1.42 -3.20
N ILE A 532 -3.57 -1.63 -2.37
CA ILE A 532 -4.38 -2.86 -2.42
C ILE A 532 -5.35 -2.85 -3.62
N ILE A 533 -5.73 -1.67 -4.10
CA ILE A 533 -6.70 -1.52 -5.20
C ILE A 533 -6.03 -1.62 -6.58
N GLN A 534 -4.77 -1.20 -6.73
CA GLN A 534 -4.11 -1.22 -8.06
C GLN A 534 -3.61 -2.61 -8.49
N ASN A 535 -3.21 -3.48 -7.56
CA ASN A 535 -2.52 -4.72 -7.94
C ASN A 535 -3.43 -5.95 -8.10
N ASN A 536 -4.74 -5.84 -7.86
CA ASN A 536 -5.64 -7.00 -7.91
C ASN A 536 -6.81 -6.91 -8.91
N ILE A 537 -7.02 -5.77 -9.59
CA ILE A 537 -8.13 -5.65 -10.55
C ILE A 537 -7.75 -4.65 -11.67
N MET A 538 -6.94 -5.04 -12.68
CA MET A 538 -6.95 -4.53 -14.08
C MET A 538 -5.68 -4.92 -14.88
N PRO A 539 -5.59 -6.13 -15.47
CA PRO A 539 -4.54 -6.41 -16.47
C PRO A 539 -4.83 -5.77 -17.84
N GLU A 540 -6.10 -5.48 -18.16
CA GLU A 540 -6.49 -5.11 -19.54
C GLU A 540 -6.46 -3.60 -19.86
N ILE A 541 -6.26 -2.72 -18.88
CA ILE A 541 -6.15 -1.26 -19.13
C ILE A 541 -4.85 -0.67 -18.56
N ALA A 542 -4.25 -1.27 -17.52
CA ALA A 542 -2.93 -0.87 -17.03
C ALA A 542 -1.83 -1.11 -18.10
N ASN A 543 -1.99 -2.15 -18.92
CA ASN A 543 -1.07 -2.49 -20.01
C ASN A 543 -1.15 -1.57 -21.24
N LEU A 544 -2.01 -0.53 -21.24
CA LEU A 544 -2.07 0.43 -22.34
C LEU A 544 -1.31 1.74 -22.07
N PHE A 545 -0.94 2.08 -20.82
CA PHE A 545 -0.46 3.45 -20.53
C PHE A 545 0.64 3.61 -19.47
N ILE A 546 1.34 2.55 -19.07
CA ILE A 546 2.58 2.68 -18.29
C ILE A 546 3.66 1.86 -19.03
N ASN A 547 4.73 2.53 -19.45
CA ASN A 547 5.85 2.08 -20.29
C ASN A 547 5.67 2.26 -21.81
N TYR A 548 5.73 3.51 -22.27
CA TYR A 548 6.24 3.83 -23.61
C TYR A 548 7.68 4.37 -23.46
N GLU A 549 8.66 3.48 -23.39
CA GLU A 549 9.98 3.77 -23.96
C GLU A 549 9.99 3.23 -25.41
N PRO A 550 10.42 4.01 -26.42
CA PRO A 550 10.44 3.54 -27.79
C PRO A 550 11.72 2.72 -28.04
N LEU A 551 11.61 1.40 -28.09
CA LEU A 551 12.61 0.54 -28.72
C LEU A 551 12.02 -0.07 -30.00
N ILE A 552 12.67 0.28 -31.10
CA ILE A 552 12.41 -0.10 -32.49
C ILE A 552 13.22 -1.38 -32.80
N ASN A 553 12.58 -2.32 -33.52
CA ASN A 553 13.13 -3.51 -34.23
C ASN A 553 13.61 -4.70 -33.36
N ASP A 554 13.44 -5.98 -33.70
CA ASP A 554 13.00 -6.68 -34.92
C ASP A 554 12.46 -8.09 -34.56
N THR A 555 11.50 -8.58 -35.37
CA THR A 555 11.20 -9.97 -35.78
C THR A 555 11.55 -11.17 -34.88
N ASN A 556 10.53 -11.92 -34.41
CA ASN A 556 10.19 -13.24 -34.97
C ASN A 556 9.05 -13.92 -34.20
N ILE A 557 8.08 -14.41 -34.99
CA ILE A 557 6.96 -15.24 -34.60
C ILE A 557 7.45 -16.69 -34.47
N THR A 558 7.20 -17.33 -33.34
CA THR A 558 6.73 -18.73 -33.29
C THR A 558 5.94 -18.95 -32.00
N ALA A 559 4.67 -19.32 -32.19
CA ALA A 559 3.75 -19.78 -31.16
C ALA A 559 4.28 -21.02 -30.41
N ILE A 560 3.93 -21.15 -29.12
CA ILE A 560 3.64 -22.41 -28.41
C ILE A 560 2.83 -22.07 -27.14
N THR A 561 1.57 -22.54 -27.18
CA THR A 561 0.66 -23.04 -26.14
C THR A 561 0.55 -22.39 -24.75
N GLU A 562 -0.67 -21.93 -24.50
CA GLU A 562 -1.42 -21.87 -23.24
C GLU A 562 -0.98 -22.85 -22.13
N SER A 563 -0.70 -22.29 -20.95
CA SER A 563 -1.02 -22.92 -19.66
C SER A 563 -1.36 -21.82 -18.66
N THR A 564 -2.63 -21.81 -18.27
CA THR A 564 -3.24 -20.95 -17.25
C THR A 564 -2.69 -21.28 -15.87
N ASP A 565 -2.06 -20.31 -15.20
CA ASP A 565 -1.96 -20.29 -13.73
C ASP A 565 -1.88 -18.83 -13.24
N ASN A 566 -3.03 -18.15 -13.25
CA ASN A 566 -3.23 -16.88 -12.55
C ASN A 566 -3.85 -17.18 -11.18
N ASN A 567 -3.02 -17.46 -10.17
CA ASN A 567 -3.49 -17.66 -8.79
C ASN A 567 -2.41 -17.42 -7.71
N GLN A 568 -1.55 -16.43 -7.89
CA GLN A 568 -0.70 -15.94 -6.80
C GLN A 568 -0.66 -14.42 -6.79
N VAL A 569 -1.62 -13.81 -6.08
CA VAL A 569 -1.38 -12.49 -5.48
C VAL A 569 -1.38 -12.68 -3.97
N SER A 570 -0.16 -12.65 -3.43
CA SER A 570 0.14 -12.66 -2.01
C SER A 570 -0.37 -11.34 -1.39
N ASN A 571 -1.53 -11.39 -0.75
CA ASN A 571 -1.99 -10.33 0.16
C ASN A 571 -1.47 -10.62 1.57
N ASP A 572 -0.15 -10.49 1.72
CA ASP A 572 0.53 -10.65 2.99
C ASP A 572 0.61 -9.29 3.70
N ILE A 573 -0.50 -8.92 4.36
CA ILE A 573 -0.49 -7.83 5.33
C ILE A 573 -0.64 -8.46 6.71
N TRP A 574 0.52 -8.85 7.24
CA TRP A 574 0.75 -9.00 8.66
C TRP A 574 1.65 -7.83 9.05
N TYR A 575 1.23 -7.03 10.01
CA TYR A 575 2.08 -5.97 10.56
C TYR A 575 3.25 -6.64 11.27
N LYS A 576 4.39 -6.68 10.59
CA LYS A 576 5.69 -7.04 11.15
C LYS A 576 6.29 -5.75 11.72
N ASP A 577 6.65 -5.82 12.99
CA ASP A 577 7.46 -4.86 13.77
C ASP A 577 6.74 -3.63 14.37
N SER A 578 6.57 -3.72 15.69
CA SER A 578 6.28 -2.66 16.65
C SER A 578 7.46 -1.68 16.80
N THR A 579 7.90 -1.04 15.70
CA THR A 579 8.85 0.08 15.72
C THR A 579 8.54 1.13 14.65
N LEU A 580 8.28 2.37 15.07
CA LEU A 580 8.29 3.55 14.20
C LEU A 580 9.75 3.84 13.77
N GLY A 581 9.99 3.95 12.46
CA GLY A 581 11.29 4.35 11.91
C GLY A 581 11.25 4.61 10.41
N VAL A 582 10.91 5.84 10.02
CA VAL A 582 11.10 6.37 8.66
C VAL A 582 12.58 6.47 8.36
N VAL A 583 13.00 6.00 7.18
CA VAL A 583 14.36 6.04 6.64
C VAL A 583 14.33 5.95 5.10
N ASP A 584 14.02 7.05 4.43
CA ASP A 584 14.30 7.25 3.00
C ASP A 584 15.78 7.47 2.74
N ALA A 585 16.37 6.92 1.67
CA ALA A 585 17.06 7.71 0.62
C ALA A 585 17.90 6.86 -0.34
N PHE A 586 17.94 7.26 -1.61
CA PHE A 586 19.07 8.00 -2.24
C PHE A 586 18.56 8.66 -3.54
N ALA A 587 19.13 9.70 -4.15
CA ALA A 587 19.93 10.87 -3.79
C ALA A 587 20.44 11.45 -5.13
N ALA A 588 20.50 12.77 -5.27
CA ALA A 588 21.71 13.53 -5.62
C ALA A 588 21.35 14.98 -6.01
N ASP A 589 21.92 15.96 -5.29
CA ASP A 589 22.98 16.80 -5.86
C ASP A 589 23.63 17.70 -4.79
N THR A 590 24.96 17.76 -4.83
CA THR A 590 25.89 18.58 -4.00
C THR A 590 26.17 19.94 -4.69
N PRO A 591 26.86 20.97 -4.09
CA PRO A 591 28.32 20.92 -3.81
C PRO A 591 28.95 21.82 -2.70
N SER A 592 30.23 21.47 -2.40
CA SER A 592 31.40 22.28 -1.93
C SER A 592 31.59 22.53 -0.40
N SER A 593 32.79 22.48 0.23
CA SER A 593 34.21 22.51 -0.20
C SER A 593 35.20 21.98 0.90
N HIS A 594 36.26 21.24 0.49
CA HIS A 594 37.70 21.14 0.93
C HIS A 594 38.21 21.55 2.36
N PRO A 595 39.44 21.16 2.81
CA PRO A 595 40.10 19.84 2.95
C PRO A 595 40.95 19.68 4.27
N GLY A 596 41.50 18.48 4.57
CA GLY A 596 42.67 18.31 5.46
C GLY A 596 42.68 16.99 6.26
N LEU A 597 43.41 15.92 5.85
CA LEU A 597 44.83 15.55 6.02
C LEU A 597 45.20 14.84 7.35
N PHE A 598 46.10 13.84 7.22
CA PHE A 598 46.83 12.96 8.18
C PHE A 598 46.15 11.63 8.59
N ILE A 599 46.62 10.42 8.24
CA ILE A 599 47.93 9.68 8.26
C ILE A 599 48.11 8.78 9.51
N LEU A 600 48.18 7.46 9.22
CA LEU A 600 48.91 6.33 9.87
C LEU A 600 48.69 5.97 11.37
N LEU A 601 48.32 4.70 11.66
CA LEU A 601 49.26 3.59 11.96
C LEU A 601 48.56 2.28 12.39
N LEU A 602 49.27 1.19 12.15
CA LEU A 602 48.94 -0.23 12.26
C LEU A 602 49.18 -0.83 13.67
N LEU A 603 48.38 -1.87 14.00
CA LEU A 603 48.63 -3.05 14.87
C LEU A 603 48.53 -2.92 16.42
N PRO A 604 48.47 -4.02 17.22
CA PRO A 604 47.45 -5.09 17.24
C PRO A 604 47.00 -5.54 18.66
N ILE A 605 45.97 -6.40 18.72
CA ILE A 605 45.57 -7.39 19.76
C ILE A 605 45.28 -6.93 21.21
N ALA A 606 44.04 -7.19 21.65
CA ALA A 606 43.73 -7.83 22.94
C ALA A 606 42.34 -8.48 22.87
N LEU A 607 42.30 -9.81 22.99
CA LEU A 607 41.12 -10.61 23.26
C LEU A 607 40.58 -10.27 24.65
N VAL A 608 39.38 -9.71 24.75
CA VAL A 608 38.54 -9.83 25.95
C VAL A 608 37.08 -10.01 25.52
N SER A 609 36.52 -11.10 26.03
CA SER A 609 35.12 -11.50 26.10
C SER A 609 34.11 -10.36 26.23
N THR A 610 33.34 -10.12 25.17
CA THR A 610 31.96 -9.62 25.25
C THR A 610 31.19 -10.20 24.06
N CYS A 611 29.93 -10.55 24.28
CA CYS A 611 28.97 -10.86 23.21
C CYS A 611 28.81 -9.61 22.34
N PHE A 612 29.72 -9.41 21.38
CA PHE A 612 29.54 -8.42 20.34
C PHE A 612 28.64 -9.03 19.27
N VAL A 613 27.44 -8.47 19.15
CA VAL A 613 26.76 -8.45 17.86
C VAL A 613 27.72 -7.79 16.87
N ILE A 614 28.22 -8.57 15.92
CA ILE A 614 28.87 -8.06 14.72
C ILE A 614 27.75 -7.46 13.88
N ASN A 615 27.53 -6.15 14.04
CA ASN A 615 26.95 -5.32 12.99
C ASN A 615 28.11 -4.55 12.36
N TYR A 616 28.45 -4.85 11.10
CA TYR A 616 29.46 -4.10 10.38
C TYR A 616 28.89 -2.74 9.99
N SER A 617 29.06 -1.74 10.87
CA SER A 617 29.15 -0.35 10.44
C SER A 617 30.08 0.43 11.37
N ARG A 618 31.30 0.66 10.86
CA ARG A 618 32.31 1.66 11.27
C ARG A 618 32.86 1.60 12.71
N LEU A 619 34.07 1.07 12.82
CA LEU A 619 35.00 1.28 13.93
C LEU A 619 35.29 2.78 14.18
N LYS A 620 35.14 3.23 15.44
CA LYS A 620 35.97 4.27 16.06
C LYS A 620 36.39 3.82 17.47
N ARG A 621 37.70 3.63 17.66
CA ARG A 621 38.35 3.25 18.93
C ARG A 621 38.53 4.50 19.80
N ARG A 622 38.08 4.51 21.06
CA ARG A 622 38.40 5.53 22.09
C ARG A 622 39.51 4.99 23.01
N LEU A 623 40.51 5.83 23.33
CA LEU A 623 41.54 5.58 24.35
C LEU A 623 41.31 6.56 25.52
N HIS A 624 40.87 6.04 26.68
CA HIS A 624 41.46 6.26 28.03
C HIS A 624 40.51 5.83 29.18
N ASN A 625 41.07 4.98 30.06
CA ASN A 625 40.79 4.62 31.48
C ASN A 625 39.33 4.39 31.92
N GLU A 626 38.93 3.16 32.22
CA GLU A 626 39.16 2.34 33.43
C GLU A 626 38.31 2.73 34.66
N ARG A 627 37.39 1.82 35.00
CA ARG A 627 36.63 1.67 36.27
C ARG A 627 35.43 2.61 36.48
N ARG A 628 34.35 2.32 35.76
CA ARG A 628 32.92 2.36 36.18
C ARG A 628 32.06 2.14 34.94
N CYS A 629 31.13 1.18 34.96
CA CYS A 629 30.08 1.06 33.95
C CYS A 629 28.72 1.24 34.64
N GLU A 630 28.35 2.50 34.83
CA GLU A 630 26.96 2.94 34.87
C GLU A 630 26.75 3.89 33.70
N MET A 631 25.77 3.53 32.86
CA MET A 631 24.73 4.37 32.22
C MET A 631 25.18 5.57 31.33
N ASP A 632 24.45 5.99 30.29
CA ASP A 632 23.02 6.30 30.32
C ASP A 632 22.44 6.73 28.95
N ILE A 633 21.09 6.64 28.86
CA ILE A 633 20.17 7.53 28.14
C ILE A 633 19.94 7.34 26.61
N GLU A 634 18.75 6.83 26.28
CA GLU A 634 17.79 7.66 25.52
C GLU A 634 16.56 7.87 26.43
N ILE A 635 16.25 9.14 26.71
CA ILE A 635 15.20 9.56 27.65
C ILE A 635 13.85 9.26 27.02
N SER A 636 13.12 8.35 27.65
CA SER A 636 11.67 8.29 27.57
C SER A 636 11.08 9.57 28.16
N ASN A 637 10.21 10.22 27.40
CA ASN A 637 9.35 11.28 27.92
C ASN A 637 8.36 10.66 28.94
N ILE A 638 8.65 10.78 30.23
CA ILE A 638 7.63 10.76 31.30
C ILE A 638 7.70 12.11 31.99
N SER A 639 6.56 12.79 32.04
CA SER A 639 6.34 14.03 32.76
C SER A 639 6.25 13.80 34.27
N SER A 640 6.95 14.64 35.05
CA SER A 640 6.53 15.35 36.29
C SER A 640 7.80 15.81 37.05
N GLU A 641 7.94 16.98 37.70
CA GLU A 641 6.97 17.88 38.35
C GLU A 641 7.66 19.22 38.75
N LEU A 642 6.86 20.25 39.07
CA LEU A 642 7.17 21.61 39.59
C LEU A 642 7.48 22.66 38.52
N TRP A 643 6.47 23.19 37.82
CA TRP A 643 5.37 24.05 38.28
C TRP A 643 4.07 23.70 37.57
#